data_AF-A0A532TC27-F1
#
_entry.id   AF-A0A532TC27-F1
#
_cell.length_a   1.000
_cell.length_b   1.000
_cell.length_c   1.000
_cell.angle_alpha   90.00
_cell.angle_beta   90.00
_cell.angle_gamma   90.00
#
_symmetry.space_group_name_H-M   'P 1'
#
loop_
_entity.id
_entity.type
_entity.pdbx_description
1 polymer ?
#
loop_
_entity_poly.entity_id
_entity_poly.type
_entity_poly.pdbx_seq_one_letter_code
_entity_poly.pdbx_strand_id
1 'polypeptide(L)'
;MSKKSFLILGIIFIAFGGALIPTGYFLNNYFVEQVAEGVPEALLGIQDEAIPSLEDQIPVLATPEALMNIKMQALTQVNDSFKILSTPSALLGIREEALVQFPIIINCSGAALAINQTLEGVGGVIGLGAAKEQFFNSPIFQATYGTPMQGVSDYYDTLAGNPDLVNLEYNKTTRNYLLYGNNSLLPLPGLMDDMDLGMGVAGFLQLYLNVTLGIGPVDNTTLQFGYNASWTQIEALAGYIQNYVWEQVVKPQWIGAGYATLDDYAEALFYEQWANGTINGDSVLPSGLLSMINVSWAEEAPYFEVGLPTETKFSLNLTEALWNEADPNTFVHVAGIQTWLYAAAGDPGNVTKILTDFAADGLTFNNMTALLFWLANPPGFYPDRVEDLLVYEYGCPLEDIPMFMLYEQWANGTIGGSSVIPNGFLAELDPMFALLTPFEVGLPTPTGLSRLEVSNLWNPYDEASFFNSFGILIWLGAATNTTLQDLLKFQYGISDLELLALLTWLGDFIEETVPILILADTGYTISELAQVLFYEQWANGTIYGGDLLPDGFLSERDPPIYGPPYFEVGLTIGPTGLSVAQCVALWDEDSDYSLVTVRGINKWYNAKEGNAVWEELKTENGGLSDAQMADIKEWLPKFRDVITNKLAKDDKNLPMEPYDLGNTLFIVGAAGGGALAALGVVLAILSRRKI
;
A
#
# COMPACT_ATOMS: atom_id res chain seq x y z
N MET A 1 70.87 28.98 -68.42
CA MET A 1 70.68 29.90 -67.26
C MET A 1 72.03 30.40 -66.80
N SER A 2 72.19 31.68 -66.47
CA SER A 2 73.47 32.20 -65.96
C SER A 2 73.74 31.66 -64.54
N LYS A 3 75.00 31.53 -64.12
CA LYS A 3 75.35 31.15 -62.72
C LYS A 3 74.68 32.04 -61.68
N LYS A 4 74.49 33.32 -62.02
CA LYS A 4 73.77 34.31 -61.21
C LYS A 4 72.28 33.96 -61.07
N SER A 5 71.64 33.46 -62.13
CA SER A 5 70.25 33.02 -62.13
C SER A 5 70.04 31.78 -61.24
N PHE A 6 70.96 30.81 -61.28
CA PHE A 6 70.90 29.62 -60.42
C PHE A 6 71.11 29.94 -58.94
N LEU A 7 72.00 30.88 -58.62
CA LEU A 7 72.20 31.35 -57.25
C LEU A 7 70.98 32.12 -56.72
N ILE A 8 70.38 33.00 -57.54
CA ILE A 8 69.17 33.75 -57.17
C ILE A 8 67.99 32.80 -56.95
N LEU A 9 67.76 31.84 -57.85
CA LEU A 9 66.75 30.80 -57.67
C LEU A 9 67.03 29.93 -56.43
N GLY A 10 68.29 29.58 -56.17
CA GLY A 10 68.68 28.83 -54.98
C GLY A 10 68.38 29.58 -53.67
N ILE A 11 68.70 30.88 -53.61
CA ILE A 11 68.38 31.73 -52.46
C ILE A 11 66.87 31.89 -52.28
N ILE A 12 66.13 32.10 -53.38
CA ILE A 12 64.67 32.18 -53.35
C ILE A 12 64.08 30.88 -52.79
N PHE A 13 64.51 29.71 -53.26
CA PHE A 13 64.01 28.44 -52.77
C PHE A 13 64.41 28.13 -51.31
N ILE A 14 65.58 28.56 -50.86
CA ILE A 14 65.97 28.50 -49.43
C ILE A 14 65.09 29.45 -48.59
N ALA A 15 64.82 30.66 -49.07
CA ALA A 15 64.01 31.64 -48.34
C ALA A 15 62.54 31.19 -48.24
N PHE A 16 61.94 30.72 -49.34
CA PHE A 16 60.58 30.16 -49.32
C PHE A 16 60.51 28.86 -48.51
N GLY A 17 61.48 27.96 -48.67
CA GLY A 17 61.53 26.73 -47.88
C GLY A 17 61.71 26.99 -46.38
N GLY A 18 62.55 27.96 -46.03
CA GLY A 18 62.78 28.40 -44.66
C GLY A 18 61.61 29.16 -44.03
N ALA A 19 60.73 29.78 -44.82
CA ALA A 19 59.52 30.45 -44.33
C ALA A 19 58.34 29.47 -44.15
N LEU A 20 58.26 28.41 -44.97
CA LEU A 20 57.18 27.43 -44.91
C LEU A 20 57.22 26.54 -43.66
N ILE A 21 58.42 26.21 -43.15
CA ILE A 21 58.57 25.39 -41.94
C ILE A 21 58.02 26.11 -40.68
N PRO A 22 58.42 27.36 -40.36
CA PRO A 22 57.84 28.12 -39.24
C PRO A 22 56.35 28.39 -39.40
N THR A 23 55.88 28.59 -40.65
CA THR A 23 54.44 28.82 -40.91
C THR A 23 53.62 27.57 -40.61
N GLY A 24 54.09 26.38 -41.01
CA GLY A 24 53.43 25.12 -40.67
C GLY A 24 53.41 24.87 -39.16
N TYR A 25 54.50 25.18 -38.46
CA TYR A 25 54.57 25.07 -36.99
C TYR A 25 53.61 26.06 -36.31
N PHE A 26 53.57 27.30 -36.78
CA PHE A 26 52.65 28.32 -36.26
C PHE A 26 51.19 27.94 -36.48
N LEU A 27 50.82 27.45 -37.67
CA LEU A 27 49.46 27.02 -37.97
C LEU A 27 49.07 25.80 -37.11
N ASN A 28 49.97 24.84 -36.92
CA ASN A 28 49.73 23.71 -36.03
C ASN A 28 49.50 24.18 -34.58
N ASN A 29 50.35 25.05 -34.06
CA ASN A 29 50.16 25.61 -32.72
C ASN A 29 48.88 26.44 -32.61
N TYR A 30 48.52 27.19 -33.64
CA TYR A 30 47.27 27.96 -33.69
C TYR A 30 46.04 27.04 -33.60
N PHE A 31 46.01 25.94 -34.36
CA PHE A 31 44.93 24.96 -34.24
C PHE A 31 44.94 24.27 -32.88
N VAL A 32 46.11 23.94 -32.33
CA VAL A 32 46.22 23.35 -30.98
C VAL A 32 45.69 24.28 -29.90
N GLU A 33 46.07 25.56 -29.94
CA GLU A 33 45.59 26.61 -29.04
C GLU A 33 44.08 26.83 -29.21
N GLN A 34 43.57 26.89 -30.44
CA GLN A 34 42.14 27.06 -30.69
C GLN A 34 41.28 25.90 -30.17
N VAL A 35 41.75 24.65 -30.26
CA VAL A 35 41.04 23.53 -29.63
C VAL A 35 41.14 23.61 -28.10
N ALA A 36 42.30 24.00 -27.56
CA ALA A 36 42.46 24.20 -26.11
C ALA A 36 41.54 25.32 -25.57
N GLU A 37 41.36 26.40 -26.33
CA GLU A 37 40.46 27.52 -26.01
C GLU A 37 38.97 27.16 -26.17
N GLY A 38 38.64 26.11 -26.93
CA GLY A 38 37.28 25.59 -27.11
C GLY A 38 36.80 24.64 -26.01
N VAL A 39 37.68 24.25 -25.06
CA VAL A 39 37.30 23.37 -23.95
C VAL A 39 36.18 23.96 -23.09
N PRO A 40 36.25 25.23 -22.65
CA PRO A 40 35.15 25.90 -21.97
C PRO A 40 33.79 25.77 -22.66
N GLU A 41 33.73 26.09 -23.94
CA GLU A 41 32.49 26.06 -24.74
C GLU A 41 31.94 24.63 -24.87
N ALA A 42 32.83 23.64 -25.04
CA ALA A 42 32.44 22.24 -25.04
C ALA A 42 31.88 21.77 -23.69
N LEU A 43 32.48 22.19 -22.57
CA LEU A 43 32.01 21.83 -21.24
C LEU A 43 30.64 22.46 -20.92
N LEU A 44 30.49 23.75 -21.19
CA LEU A 44 29.22 24.47 -21.02
C LEU A 44 28.13 23.91 -21.93
N GLY A 45 28.44 23.62 -23.20
CA GLY A 45 27.48 23.01 -24.12
C GLY A 45 26.97 21.64 -23.64
N ILE A 46 27.83 20.83 -23.01
CA ILE A 46 27.42 19.56 -22.41
C ILE A 46 26.54 19.82 -21.17
N GLN A 47 26.90 20.79 -20.33
CA GLN A 47 26.12 21.16 -19.15
C GLN A 47 24.71 21.65 -19.53
N ASP A 48 24.61 22.53 -20.54
CA ASP A 48 23.37 23.10 -21.05
C ASP A 48 22.41 22.05 -21.63
N GLU A 49 22.95 20.94 -22.14
CA GLU A 49 22.15 19.80 -22.62
C GLU A 49 21.82 18.80 -21.51
N ALA A 50 22.76 18.58 -20.59
CA ALA A 50 22.66 17.60 -19.52
C ALA A 50 21.68 18.00 -18.43
N ILE A 51 21.76 19.25 -17.95
CA ILE A 51 20.95 19.69 -16.81
C ILE A 51 19.45 19.61 -17.11
N PRO A 52 18.93 20.16 -18.22
CA PRO A 52 17.49 20.03 -18.53
C PRO A 52 17.06 18.57 -18.66
N SER A 53 17.90 17.72 -19.26
CA SER A 53 17.61 16.29 -19.36
C SER A 53 17.58 15.60 -17.98
N LEU A 54 18.41 16.04 -17.03
CA LEU A 54 18.38 15.56 -15.65
C LEU A 54 17.16 16.08 -14.91
N GLU A 55 16.79 17.34 -15.10
CA GLU A 55 15.56 17.93 -14.53
C GLU A 55 14.32 17.12 -14.91
N ASP A 56 14.24 16.65 -16.17
CA ASP A 56 13.15 15.80 -16.65
C ASP A 56 13.19 14.37 -16.06
N GLN A 57 14.39 13.82 -15.83
CA GLN A 57 14.57 12.42 -15.37
C GLN A 57 14.53 12.25 -13.86
N ILE A 58 14.95 13.25 -13.09
CA ILE A 58 15.05 13.16 -11.63
C ILE A 58 13.72 12.80 -10.99
N PRO A 59 12.58 13.45 -11.30
CA PRO A 59 11.29 13.08 -10.72
C PRO A 59 10.94 11.61 -11.01
N VAL A 60 11.19 11.15 -12.23
CA VAL A 60 10.95 9.77 -12.64
C VAL A 60 11.77 8.78 -11.81
N LEU A 61 13.08 9.01 -11.72
CA LEU A 61 14.00 8.10 -11.05
C LEU A 61 13.83 8.11 -9.52
N ALA A 62 13.40 9.23 -8.95
CA ALA A 62 13.10 9.36 -7.53
C ALA A 62 11.73 8.78 -7.15
N THR A 63 10.85 8.48 -8.12
CA THR A 63 9.48 8.04 -7.85
C THR A 63 9.40 6.76 -7.00
N PRO A 64 10.18 5.69 -7.26
CA PRO A 64 10.15 4.50 -6.42
C PRO A 64 10.49 4.77 -4.95
N GLU A 65 11.52 5.59 -4.70
CA GLU A 65 11.93 5.96 -3.34
C GLU A 65 10.92 6.88 -2.67
N ALA A 66 10.38 7.86 -3.40
CA ALA A 66 9.31 8.73 -2.93
C ALA A 66 8.06 7.93 -2.51
N LEU A 67 7.63 6.97 -3.33
CA LEU A 67 6.53 6.06 -3.02
C LEU A 67 6.84 5.18 -1.80
N MET A 68 8.09 4.70 -1.64
CA MET A 68 8.50 3.94 -0.46
C MET A 68 8.46 4.77 0.82
N ASN A 69 8.94 6.01 0.76
CA ASN A 69 8.90 6.91 1.90
C ASN A 69 7.46 7.23 2.30
N ILE A 70 6.58 7.52 1.34
CA ILE A 70 5.15 7.72 1.63
C ILE A 70 4.53 6.43 2.18
N LYS A 71 4.79 5.27 1.57
CA LYS A 71 4.29 3.97 2.05
C LYS A 71 4.64 3.75 3.52
N MET A 72 5.89 3.95 3.90
CA MET A 72 6.37 3.72 5.27
C MET A 72 5.76 4.68 6.28
N GLN A 73 5.65 5.96 5.91
CA GLN A 73 5.03 6.97 6.77
C GLN A 73 3.52 6.75 6.90
N ALA A 74 2.83 6.51 5.78
CA ALA A 74 1.42 6.16 5.74
C ALA A 74 1.16 4.92 6.59
N LEU A 75 1.94 3.85 6.42
CA LEU A 75 1.79 2.63 7.22
C LEU A 75 1.96 2.87 8.72
N THR A 76 2.91 3.72 9.11
CA THR A 76 3.10 4.08 10.53
C THR A 76 1.85 4.77 11.07
N GLN A 77 1.29 5.73 10.32
CA GLN A 77 0.08 6.45 10.72
C GLN A 77 -1.18 5.57 10.66
N VAL A 78 -1.29 4.69 9.66
CA VAL A 78 -2.35 3.68 9.62
C VAL A 78 -2.25 2.85 10.87
N ASN A 79 -1.08 2.32 11.21
CA ASN A 79 -0.91 1.45 12.36
C ASN A 79 -1.32 2.14 13.68
N ASP A 80 -0.99 3.42 13.83
CA ASP A 80 -1.38 4.21 15.01
C ASP A 80 -2.89 4.50 15.06
N SER A 81 -3.51 4.72 13.89
CA SER A 81 -4.94 5.06 13.77
C SER A 81 -5.85 3.85 13.53
N PHE A 82 -5.25 2.70 13.25
CA PHE A 82 -5.89 1.49 12.76
C PHE A 82 -7.01 1.09 13.69
N LYS A 83 -6.68 0.98 14.99
CA LYS A 83 -7.62 0.57 16.03
C LYS A 83 -8.83 1.50 16.10
N ILE A 84 -8.64 2.80 15.88
CA ILE A 84 -9.71 3.80 15.92
C ILE A 84 -10.63 3.64 14.72
N LEU A 85 -10.05 3.57 13.52
CA LEU A 85 -10.81 3.64 12.26
C LEU A 85 -11.51 2.33 11.92
N SER A 86 -11.01 1.21 12.44
CA SER A 86 -11.57 -0.12 12.27
C SER A 86 -12.61 -0.51 13.33
N THR A 87 -12.68 0.22 14.44
CA THR A 87 -13.64 0.00 15.54
C THR A 87 -15.09 -0.02 15.06
N PRO A 88 -15.58 0.95 14.27
CA PRO A 88 -16.94 0.95 13.74
C PRO A 88 -17.33 -0.33 13.00
N SER A 89 -16.51 -0.76 12.03
CA SER A 89 -16.76 -1.96 11.23
C SER A 89 -16.77 -3.21 12.08
N ALA A 90 -15.84 -3.33 13.03
CA ALA A 90 -15.82 -4.46 13.97
C ALA A 90 -17.10 -4.50 14.82
N LEU A 91 -17.57 -3.36 15.33
CA LEU A 91 -18.81 -3.27 16.11
C LEU A 91 -20.03 -3.66 15.28
N LEU A 92 -20.13 -3.17 14.03
CA LEU A 92 -21.22 -3.51 13.13
C LEU A 92 -21.21 -5.00 12.77
N GLY A 93 -20.05 -5.59 12.51
CA GLY A 93 -19.92 -7.04 12.29
C GLY A 93 -20.42 -7.87 13.47
N ILE A 94 -20.12 -7.46 14.71
CA ILE A 94 -20.67 -8.12 15.92
C ILE A 94 -22.20 -8.02 15.94
N ARG A 95 -22.76 -6.84 15.64
CA ARG A 95 -24.21 -6.66 15.58
C ARG A 95 -24.83 -7.57 14.53
N GLU A 96 -24.30 -7.60 13.32
CA GLU A 96 -24.82 -8.42 12.22
C GLU A 96 -24.81 -9.91 12.57
N GLU A 97 -23.71 -10.40 13.15
CA GLU A 97 -23.64 -11.80 13.59
C GLU A 97 -24.64 -12.09 14.73
N ALA A 98 -24.77 -11.17 15.68
CA ALA A 98 -25.75 -11.31 16.75
C ALA A 98 -27.18 -11.40 16.20
N LEU A 99 -27.52 -10.56 15.21
CA LEU A 99 -28.83 -10.58 14.56
C LEU A 99 -29.10 -11.87 13.78
N VAL A 100 -28.07 -12.57 13.29
CA VAL A 100 -28.21 -13.89 12.66
C VAL A 100 -28.44 -14.98 13.72
N GLN A 101 -27.76 -14.91 14.87
CA GLN A 101 -27.82 -15.96 15.90
C GLN A 101 -29.02 -15.82 16.84
N PHE A 102 -29.47 -14.61 17.15
CA PHE A 102 -30.56 -14.39 18.11
C PHE A 102 -31.88 -15.05 17.74
N PRO A 103 -32.38 -14.99 16.49
CA PRO A 103 -33.57 -15.74 16.11
C PRO A 103 -33.46 -17.24 16.40
N ILE A 104 -32.27 -17.82 16.22
CA ILE A 104 -32.00 -19.24 16.52
C ILE A 104 -32.06 -19.47 18.03
N ILE A 105 -31.36 -18.64 18.81
CA ILE A 105 -31.34 -18.73 20.27
C ILE A 105 -32.75 -18.59 20.85
N ILE A 106 -33.52 -17.58 20.44
CA ILE A 106 -34.90 -17.34 20.90
C ILE A 106 -35.80 -18.54 20.58
N ASN A 107 -35.70 -19.08 19.37
CA ASN A 107 -36.49 -20.25 18.96
C ASN A 107 -36.09 -21.51 19.74
N CYS A 108 -34.80 -21.75 19.91
CA CYS A 108 -34.28 -22.93 20.59
C CYS A 108 -34.52 -22.90 22.10
N SER A 109 -34.25 -21.77 22.78
CA SER A 109 -34.50 -21.62 24.21
C SER A 109 -36.00 -21.64 24.51
N GLY A 110 -36.80 -20.92 23.71
CA GLY A 110 -38.25 -20.95 23.78
C GLY A 110 -38.82 -22.37 23.59
N ALA A 111 -38.26 -23.15 22.66
CA ALA A 111 -38.68 -24.53 22.44
C ALA A 111 -38.31 -25.44 23.63
N ALA A 112 -37.08 -25.35 24.13
CA ALA A 112 -36.63 -26.11 25.30
C ALA A 112 -37.52 -25.82 26.52
N LEU A 113 -37.76 -24.54 26.80
CA LEU A 113 -38.61 -24.08 27.89
C LEU A 113 -40.06 -24.56 27.72
N ALA A 114 -40.65 -24.41 26.54
CA ALA A 114 -42.03 -24.81 26.28
C ALA A 114 -42.22 -26.33 26.47
N ILE A 115 -41.27 -27.13 25.98
CA ILE A 115 -41.27 -28.58 26.18
C ILE A 115 -41.14 -28.91 27.68
N ASN A 116 -40.20 -28.27 28.40
CA ASN A 116 -39.99 -28.55 29.82
C ASN A 116 -41.22 -28.19 30.66
N GLN A 117 -41.78 -26.99 30.49
CA GLN A 117 -42.98 -26.54 31.20
C GLN A 117 -44.18 -27.43 30.92
N THR A 118 -44.34 -27.90 29.68
CA THR A 118 -45.40 -28.86 29.31
C THR A 118 -45.21 -30.20 30.04
N LEU A 119 -43.98 -30.72 30.06
CA LEU A 119 -43.65 -31.97 30.76
C LEU A 119 -43.83 -31.86 32.28
N GLU A 120 -43.44 -30.74 32.88
CA GLU A 120 -43.62 -30.49 34.32
C GLU A 120 -45.09 -30.31 34.69
N GLY A 121 -45.85 -29.54 33.91
CA GLY A 121 -47.28 -29.31 34.12
C GLY A 121 -48.09 -30.61 34.08
N VAL A 122 -47.89 -31.43 33.04
CA VAL A 122 -48.52 -32.76 32.95
C VAL A 122 -47.92 -33.73 33.98
N GLY A 123 -46.63 -33.63 34.24
CA GLY A 123 -45.91 -34.42 35.24
C GLY A 123 -46.44 -34.23 36.66
N GLY A 124 -46.96 -33.05 37.00
CA GLY A 124 -47.65 -32.80 38.25
C GLY A 124 -48.96 -33.60 38.41
N VAL A 125 -49.57 -34.04 37.30
CA VAL A 125 -50.83 -34.79 37.30
C VAL A 125 -50.59 -36.30 37.28
N ILE A 126 -49.71 -36.78 36.39
CA ILE A 126 -49.53 -38.23 36.14
C ILE A 126 -48.13 -38.76 36.49
N GLY A 127 -47.25 -37.90 36.99
CA GLY A 127 -45.83 -38.20 37.21
C GLY A 127 -44.97 -37.94 35.97
N LEU A 128 -43.79 -37.37 36.16
CA LEU A 128 -42.89 -36.95 35.07
C LEU A 128 -42.50 -38.09 34.11
N GLY A 129 -42.34 -39.32 34.61
CA GLY A 129 -42.04 -40.47 33.77
C GLY A 129 -43.16 -40.80 32.77
N ALA A 130 -44.42 -40.74 33.23
CA ALA A 130 -45.60 -40.95 32.39
C ALA A 130 -45.86 -39.75 31.48
N ALA A 131 -45.63 -38.52 31.95
CA ALA A 131 -45.72 -37.32 31.13
C ALA A 131 -44.77 -37.37 29.93
N LYS A 132 -43.51 -37.76 30.13
CA LYS A 132 -42.55 -37.97 29.02
C LYS A 132 -43.03 -39.03 28.05
N GLU A 133 -43.55 -40.15 28.54
CA GLU A 133 -44.09 -41.20 27.68
C GLU A 133 -45.26 -40.69 26.83
N GLN A 134 -46.20 -40.00 27.46
CA GLN A 134 -47.39 -39.47 26.79
C GLN A 134 -47.03 -38.35 25.81
N PHE A 135 -46.08 -37.47 26.17
CA PHE A 135 -45.62 -36.38 25.30
C PHE A 135 -45.03 -36.91 23.98
N PHE A 136 -44.19 -37.94 24.04
CA PHE A 136 -43.57 -38.50 22.83
C PHE A 136 -44.48 -39.43 22.04
N ASN A 137 -45.37 -40.18 22.71
CA ASN A 137 -46.06 -41.32 22.07
C ASN A 137 -47.58 -41.15 21.91
N SER A 138 -48.23 -40.24 22.64
CA SER A 138 -49.69 -40.10 22.59
C SER A 138 -50.11 -39.32 21.34
N PRO A 139 -50.98 -39.87 20.47
CA PRO A 139 -51.51 -39.17 19.30
C PRO A 139 -52.63 -38.18 19.65
N ILE A 140 -53.00 -38.04 20.93
CA ILE A 140 -54.06 -37.15 21.41
C ILE A 140 -53.61 -36.42 22.69
N PHE A 141 -52.32 -36.14 22.81
CA PHE A 141 -51.71 -35.57 24.01
C PHE A 141 -52.40 -34.26 24.43
N GLN A 142 -52.53 -33.30 23.52
CA GLN A 142 -53.11 -31.99 23.76
C GLN A 142 -54.56 -32.11 24.26
N ALA A 143 -55.36 -32.92 23.56
CA ALA A 143 -56.76 -33.14 23.89
C ALA A 143 -56.94 -33.85 25.25
N THR A 144 -56.03 -34.76 25.60
CA THR A 144 -56.09 -35.54 26.84
C THR A 144 -55.77 -34.70 28.07
N TYR A 145 -54.77 -33.83 27.98
CA TYR A 145 -54.26 -33.07 29.13
C TYR A 145 -54.68 -31.59 29.14
N GLY A 146 -55.37 -31.13 28.09
CA GLY A 146 -55.80 -29.73 27.97
C GLY A 146 -54.62 -28.75 27.93
N THR A 147 -53.46 -29.19 27.44
CA THR A 147 -52.26 -28.37 27.31
C THR A 147 -52.37 -27.47 26.07
N PRO A 148 -51.76 -26.28 26.06
CA PRO A 148 -51.69 -25.47 24.85
C PRO A 148 -50.80 -26.11 23.76
N MET A 149 -49.88 -27.00 24.15
CA MET A 149 -48.90 -27.65 23.28
C MET A 149 -49.29 -29.10 22.95
N GLN A 150 -49.18 -29.49 21.68
CA GLN A 150 -49.27 -30.89 21.22
C GLN A 150 -48.05 -31.71 21.63
N GLY A 151 -48.23 -33.04 21.76
CA GLY A 151 -47.11 -33.99 21.86
C GLY A 151 -46.47 -34.27 20.49
N VAL A 152 -45.37 -35.01 20.46
CA VAL A 152 -44.63 -35.33 19.22
C VAL A 152 -45.48 -36.20 18.28
N SER A 153 -46.01 -37.33 18.77
CA SER A 153 -46.94 -38.18 17.99
C SER A 153 -48.23 -37.45 17.60
N ASP A 154 -48.77 -36.63 18.50
CA ASP A 154 -50.01 -35.84 18.30
C ASP A 154 -49.87 -34.88 17.10
N TYR A 155 -48.74 -34.17 17.02
CA TYR A 155 -48.43 -33.33 15.87
C TYR A 155 -48.16 -34.14 14.59
N TYR A 156 -47.43 -35.24 14.69
CA TYR A 156 -47.13 -36.08 13.54
C TYR A 156 -48.41 -36.65 12.90
N ASP A 157 -49.39 -37.07 13.70
CA ASP A 157 -50.71 -37.53 13.26
C ASP A 157 -51.48 -36.40 12.55
N THR A 158 -51.39 -35.17 13.09
CA THR A 158 -51.98 -33.96 12.49
C THR A 158 -51.39 -33.66 11.09
N LEU A 159 -50.07 -33.77 10.93
CA LEU A 159 -49.40 -33.56 9.64
C LEU A 159 -49.69 -34.64 8.60
N ALA A 160 -49.76 -35.90 9.03
CA ALA A 160 -49.96 -37.03 8.12
C ALA A 160 -51.34 -37.06 7.46
N GLY A 161 -52.29 -36.24 7.94
CA GLY A 161 -53.66 -36.16 7.41
C GLY A 161 -54.43 -37.47 7.50
N ASN A 162 -53.88 -38.46 8.21
CA ASN A 162 -54.45 -39.78 8.42
C ASN A 162 -54.64 -39.96 9.94
N PRO A 163 -55.88 -39.94 10.46
CA PRO A 163 -56.18 -40.06 11.89
C PRO A 163 -55.94 -41.48 12.45
N ASP A 164 -55.07 -42.27 11.83
CA ASP A 164 -54.69 -43.61 12.29
C ASP A 164 -53.68 -43.51 13.46
N LEU A 165 -54.05 -42.82 14.55
CA LEU A 165 -53.44 -42.81 15.88
C LEU A 165 -51.95 -43.26 15.90
N VAL A 166 -51.08 -42.57 15.17
CA VAL A 166 -49.70 -43.06 14.96
C VAL A 166 -48.90 -42.89 16.25
N ASN A 167 -48.68 -44.00 16.95
CA ASN A 167 -47.73 -44.06 18.07
C ASN A 167 -46.32 -44.28 17.51
N LEU A 168 -45.44 -43.30 17.68
CA LEU A 168 -44.05 -43.35 17.21
C LEU A 168 -43.15 -44.29 18.05
N GLU A 169 -43.65 -44.90 19.12
CA GLU A 169 -43.00 -45.94 19.93
C GLU A 169 -41.62 -45.55 20.52
N TYR A 170 -41.40 -44.28 20.89
CA TYR A 170 -40.19 -43.88 21.61
C TYR A 170 -40.13 -44.63 22.93
N ASN A 171 -39.12 -45.49 23.12
CA ASN A 171 -38.94 -46.20 24.39
C ASN A 171 -38.34 -45.29 25.48
N LYS A 172 -38.30 -45.76 26.73
CA LYS A 172 -37.82 -44.95 27.87
C LYS A 172 -36.39 -44.42 27.67
N THR A 173 -35.49 -45.25 27.14
CA THR A 173 -34.10 -44.87 26.90
C THR A 173 -34.02 -43.79 25.84
N THR A 174 -34.73 -43.96 24.72
CA THR A 174 -34.80 -42.99 23.62
C THR A 174 -35.25 -41.62 24.09
N ARG A 175 -36.36 -41.56 24.84
CA ARG A 175 -36.89 -40.30 25.37
C ARG A 175 -35.90 -39.61 26.30
N ASN A 176 -35.20 -40.37 27.13
CA ASN A 176 -34.21 -39.81 28.04
C ASN A 176 -32.98 -39.28 27.30
N TYR A 177 -32.49 -40.00 26.28
CA TYR A 177 -31.36 -39.51 25.48
C TYR A 177 -31.72 -38.29 24.64
N LEU A 178 -32.93 -38.23 24.09
CA LEU A 178 -33.38 -37.05 23.36
C LEU A 178 -33.55 -35.84 24.30
N LEU A 179 -34.08 -36.03 25.51
CA LEU A 179 -34.28 -34.91 26.44
C LEU A 179 -32.99 -34.45 27.14
N TYR A 180 -32.09 -35.35 27.52
CA TYR A 180 -30.95 -35.05 28.41
C TYR A 180 -29.59 -35.45 27.84
N GLY A 181 -29.57 -35.80 26.56
CA GLY A 181 -28.35 -36.19 25.87
C GLY A 181 -27.90 -37.59 26.22
N ASN A 182 -26.80 -37.99 25.60
CA ASN A 182 -26.11 -39.23 25.90
C ASN A 182 -24.62 -38.93 25.84
N ASN A 183 -23.88 -39.17 26.92
CA ASN A 183 -22.43 -38.96 26.97
C ASN A 183 -21.64 -40.28 26.94
N SER A 184 -22.32 -41.41 26.74
CA SER A 184 -21.73 -42.74 26.94
C SER A 184 -20.90 -43.22 25.74
N LEU A 185 -21.16 -42.67 24.55
CA LEU A 185 -20.57 -43.14 23.28
C LEU A 185 -20.07 -41.98 22.42
N LEU A 186 -20.87 -40.92 22.32
CA LEU A 186 -20.60 -39.64 21.67
C LEU A 186 -21.33 -38.59 22.49
N PRO A 187 -20.76 -37.40 22.75
CA PRO A 187 -21.47 -36.32 23.44
C PRO A 187 -22.61 -35.83 22.55
N LEU A 188 -23.81 -36.39 22.75
CA LEU A 188 -25.01 -36.00 22.03
C LEU A 188 -25.83 -35.04 22.88
N PRO A 189 -26.26 -33.90 22.32
CA PRO A 189 -27.04 -32.90 23.04
C PRO A 189 -28.44 -33.42 23.35
N GLY A 190 -28.90 -33.18 24.57
CA GLY A 190 -30.29 -33.31 24.97
C GLY A 190 -31.05 -32.02 24.71
N LEU A 191 -32.33 -32.09 24.36
CA LEU A 191 -33.17 -30.90 24.18
C LEU A 191 -33.24 -29.98 25.43
N MET A 192 -32.94 -30.52 26.62
CA MET A 192 -32.93 -29.81 27.90
C MET A 192 -31.53 -29.42 28.36
N ASP A 193 -30.50 -29.70 27.56
CA ASP A 193 -29.15 -29.22 27.83
C ASP A 193 -29.13 -27.71 27.57
N ASP A 194 -28.86 -26.93 28.62
CA ASP A 194 -28.86 -25.46 28.59
C ASP A 194 -30.15 -24.88 28.01
N MET A 195 -31.24 -24.99 28.78
CA MET A 195 -32.56 -24.49 28.38
C MET A 195 -32.60 -22.96 28.21
N ASP A 196 -31.72 -22.26 28.93
CA ASP A 196 -31.64 -20.81 28.95
C ASP A 196 -31.17 -20.27 27.59
N LEU A 197 -30.26 -20.99 26.92
CA LEU A 197 -29.77 -20.65 25.58
C LEU A 197 -30.34 -21.53 24.46
N GLY A 198 -30.96 -22.65 24.84
CA GLY A 198 -31.46 -23.64 23.90
C GLY A 198 -30.35 -24.41 23.15
N MET A 199 -29.12 -24.44 23.68
CA MET A 199 -27.98 -25.10 23.01
C MET A 199 -28.25 -26.58 22.74
N GLY A 200 -28.99 -27.24 23.63
CA GLY A 200 -29.47 -28.59 23.45
C GLY A 200 -30.35 -28.80 22.21
N VAL A 201 -31.32 -27.90 22.00
CA VAL A 201 -32.22 -27.92 20.84
C VAL A 201 -31.44 -27.56 19.56
N ALA A 202 -30.61 -26.52 19.61
CA ALA A 202 -29.79 -26.09 18.48
C ALA A 202 -28.82 -27.21 18.05
N GLY A 203 -28.12 -27.82 19.00
CA GLY A 203 -27.20 -28.93 18.76
C GLY A 203 -27.90 -30.16 18.17
N PHE A 204 -29.08 -30.52 18.68
CA PHE A 204 -29.88 -31.62 18.12
C PHE A 204 -30.25 -31.36 16.65
N LEU A 205 -30.76 -30.17 16.34
CA LEU A 205 -31.17 -29.82 14.98
C LEU A 205 -30.00 -29.68 14.02
N GLN A 206 -28.87 -29.14 14.48
CA GLN A 206 -27.65 -29.05 13.68
C GLN A 206 -27.11 -30.44 13.35
N LEU A 207 -27.09 -31.37 14.31
CA LEU A 207 -26.70 -32.76 14.06
C LEU A 207 -27.65 -33.44 13.08
N TYR A 208 -28.97 -33.25 13.23
CA TYR A 208 -29.96 -33.77 12.29
C TYR A 208 -29.75 -33.23 10.87
N LEU A 209 -29.52 -31.92 10.72
CA LEU A 209 -29.27 -31.27 9.43
C LEU A 209 -27.97 -31.77 8.80
N ASN A 210 -26.88 -31.83 9.57
CA ASN A 210 -25.58 -32.34 9.13
C ASN A 210 -25.70 -33.78 8.61
N VAL A 211 -26.38 -34.66 9.35
CA VAL A 211 -26.61 -36.04 8.93
C VAL A 211 -27.46 -36.11 7.65
N THR A 212 -28.47 -35.26 7.53
CA THR A 212 -29.35 -35.20 6.35
C THR A 212 -28.61 -34.72 5.09
N LEU A 213 -27.68 -33.76 5.26
CA LEU A 213 -26.84 -33.22 4.18
C LEU A 213 -25.58 -34.05 3.90
N GLY A 214 -25.27 -35.04 4.74
CA GLY A 214 -24.03 -35.82 4.63
C GLY A 214 -22.77 -35.03 5.00
N ILE A 215 -22.88 -34.07 5.92
CA ILE A 215 -21.79 -33.20 6.38
C ILE A 215 -21.30 -33.68 7.75
N GLY A 216 -19.97 -33.75 7.95
CA GLY A 216 -19.35 -34.04 9.24
C GLY A 216 -19.16 -35.54 9.55
N PRO A 217 -18.67 -35.87 10.77
CA PRO A 217 -18.24 -37.23 11.12
C PRO A 217 -19.38 -38.13 11.62
N VAL A 218 -20.55 -37.58 11.94
CA VAL A 218 -21.71 -38.34 12.43
C VAL A 218 -22.59 -38.71 11.24
N ASP A 219 -22.80 -40.00 11.02
CA ASP A 219 -23.74 -40.50 10.01
C ASP A 219 -25.11 -40.88 10.61
N ASN A 220 -26.05 -41.25 9.75
CA ASN A 220 -27.40 -41.62 10.17
C ASN A 220 -27.41 -42.80 11.16
N THR A 221 -26.59 -43.82 10.91
CA THR A 221 -26.49 -44.99 11.80
C THR A 221 -26.00 -44.59 13.19
N THR A 222 -25.01 -43.71 13.24
CA THR A 222 -24.38 -43.21 14.46
C THR A 222 -25.36 -42.39 15.28
N LEU A 223 -26.13 -41.50 14.64
CA LEU A 223 -27.14 -40.68 15.32
C LEU A 223 -28.29 -41.55 15.87
N GLN A 224 -28.78 -42.50 15.07
CA GLN A 224 -29.80 -43.48 15.49
C GLN A 224 -29.34 -44.31 16.69
N PHE A 225 -28.10 -44.82 16.64
CA PHE A 225 -27.52 -45.59 17.74
C PHE A 225 -27.34 -44.74 19.00
N GLY A 226 -26.83 -43.52 18.85
CA GLY A 226 -26.53 -42.64 19.97
C GLY A 226 -27.78 -42.16 20.72
N TYR A 227 -28.87 -41.84 20.02
CA TYR A 227 -30.16 -41.53 20.66
C TYR A 227 -31.02 -42.75 20.95
N ASN A 228 -30.59 -43.95 20.55
CA ASN A 228 -31.41 -45.17 20.61
C ASN A 228 -32.77 -44.97 19.92
N ALA A 229 -32.78 -44.27 18.79
CA ALA A 229 -33.97 -43.88 18.03
C ALA A 229 -33.88 -44.40 16.59
N SER A 230 -35.02 -44.69 15.97
CA SER A 230 -35.09 -44.85 14.51
C SER A 230 -34.95 -43.51 13.80
N TRP A 231 -34.59 -43.52 12.52
CA TRP A 231 -34.55 -42.30 11.72
C TRP A 231 -35.91 -41.58 11.67
N THR A 232 -37.02 -42.33 11.51
CA THR A 232 -38.37 -41.76 11.54
C THR A 232 -38.67 -41.04 12.85
N GLN A 233 -38.21 -41.56 13.99
CA GLN A 233 -38.35 -40.91 15.29
C GLN A 233 -37.50 -39.63 15.39
N ILE A 234 -36.29 -39.62 14.83
CA ILE A 234 -35.44 -38.41 14.84
C ILE A 234 -36.06 -37.34 13.92
N GLU A 235 -36.47 -37.73 12.72
CA GLU A 235 -37.13 -36.87 11.72
C GLU A 235 -38.45 -36.29 12.25
N ALA A 236 -39.29 -37.11 12.88
CA ALA A 236 -40.54 -36.66 13.47
C ALA A 236 -40.31 -35.62 14.59
N LEU A 237 -39.28 -35.81 15.42
CA LEU A 237 -38.94 -34.84 16.47
C LEU A 237 -38.36 -33.55 15.91
N ALA A 238 -37.45 -33.63 14.93
CA ALA A 238 -36.89 -32.45 14.27
C ALA A 238 -37.99 -31.65 13.56
N GLY A 239 -38.86 -32.33 12.81
CA GLY A 239 -40.01 -31.73 12.15
C GLY A 239 -41.01 -31.13 13.14
N TYR A 240 -41.23 -31.77 14.29
CA TYR A 240 -42.06 -31.23 15.38
C TYR A 240 -41.48 -29.93 15.94
N ILE A 241 -40.19 -29.90 16.27
CA ILE A 241 -39.55 -28.69 16.81
C ILE A 241 -39.62 -27.56 15.79
N GLN A 242 -39.20 -27.80 14.55
CA GLN A 242 -39.09 -26.76 13.53
C GLN A 242 -40.44 -26.22 13.07
N ASN A 243 -41.40 -27.11 12.80
CA ASN A 243 -42.64 -26.70 12.12
C ASN A 243 -43.79 -26.40 13.09
N TYR A 244 -43.75 -26.95 14.31
CA TYR A 244 -44.79 -26.72 15.32
C TYR A 244 -44.29 -25.90 16.49
N VAL A 245 -43.24 -26.34 17.18
CA VAL A 245 -42.80 -25.66 18.41
C VAL A 245 -42.34 -24.24 18.09
N TRP A 246 -41.48 -24.04 17.10
CA TRP A 246 -41.06 -22.69 16.70
C TRP A 246 -42.21 -21.85 16.17
N GLU A 247 -42.91 -22.33 15.13
CA GLU A 247 -43.90 -21.52 14.42
C GLU A 247 -45.18 -21.25 15.20
N GLN A 248 -45.67 -22.24 15.96
CA GLN A 248 -46.99 -22.20 16.60
C GLN A 248 -46.92 -21.96 18.11
N VAL A 249 -45.79 -22.27 18.77
CA VAL A 249 -45.66 -22.12 20.22
C VAL A 249 -44.75 -20.95 20.59
N VAL A 250 -43.56 -20.84 20.00
CA VAL A 250 -42.56 -19.83 20.38
C VAL A 250 -42.82 -18.49 19.70
N LYS A 251 -42.82 -18.43 18.36
CA LYS A 251 -42.96 -17.18 17.61
C LYS A 251 -44.18 -16.33 18.01
N PRO A 252 -45.39 -16.89 18.24
CA PRO A 252 -46.56 -16.09 18.63
C PRO A 252 -46.42 -15.37 19.97
N GLN A 253 -45.54 -15.83 20.87
CA GLN A 253 -45.27 -15.16 22.15
C GLN A 253 -44.56 -13.83 21.94
N TRP A 254 -43.82 -13.69 20.84
CA TRP A 254 -43.00 -12.53 20.53
C TRP A 254 -43.64 -11.62 19.48
N ILE A 255 -44.20 -12.21 18.41
CA ILE A 255 -44.85 -11.50 17.29
C ILE A 255 -46.19 -10.83 17.70
N GLY A 256 -46.69 -11.07 18.91
CA GLY A 256 -47.85 -10.37 19.49
C GLY A 256 -47.50 -9.26 20.50
N ALA A 257 -46.24 -9.15 20.92
CA ALA A 257 -45.80 -8.27 22.00
C ALA A 257 -45.39 -6.85 21.53
N GLY A 258 -45.62 -6.53 20.26
CA GLY A 258 -45.29 -5.23 19.66
C GLY A 258 -44.33 -5.30 18.46
N TYR A 259 -43.80 -6.48 18.13
CA TYR A 259 -42.85 -6.71 17.03
C TYR A 259 -43.53 -7.35 15.83
N ALA A 260 -43.19 -6.94 14.61
CA ALA A 260 -43.81 -7.48 13.39
C ALA A 260 -43.15 -8.79 12.94
N THR A 261 -41.86 -8.94 13.20
CA THR A 261 -41.08 -10.15 12.90
C THR A 261 -40.24 -10.62 14.09
N LEU A 262 -39.70 -11.85 14.00
CA LEU A 262 -38.72 -12.33 14.97
C LEU A 262 -37.40 -11.57 14.85
N ASP A 263 -37.07 -11.08 13.66
CA ASP A 263 -35.85 -10.31 13.41
C ASP A 263 -35.94 -8.93 14.09
N ASP A 264 -37.10 -8.27 14.04
CA ASP A 264 -37.34 -7.01 14.76
C ASP A 264 -37.16 -7.19 16.29
N TYR A 265 -37.62 -8.34 16.81
CA TYR A 265 -37.44 -8.67 18.23
C TYR A 265 -35.99 -9.00 18.57
N ALA A 266 -35.29 -9.74 17.70
CA ALA A 266 -33.87 -10.04 17.85
C ALA A 266 -33.02 -8.76 17.84
N GLU A 267 -33.38 -7.78 17.01
CA GLU A 267 -32.73 -6.48 16.98
C GLU A 267 -32.98 -5.65 18.24
N ALA A 268 -34.22 -5.59 18.72
CA ALA A 268 -34.51 -4.97 20.00
C ALA A 268 -33.77 -5.67 21.16
N LEU A 269 -33.66 -7.00 21.10
CA LEU A 269 -32.93 -7.81 22.08
C LEU A 269 -31.42 -7.49 22.08
N PHE A 270 -30.83 -7.29 20.90
CA PHE A 270 -29.45 -6.82 20.76
C PHE A 270 -29.23 -5.51 21.50
N TYR A 271 -30.08 -4.53 21.23
CA TYR A 271 -29.99 -3.22 21.85
C TYR A 271 -30.20 -3.26 23.36
N GLU A 272 -31.20 -4.00 23.84
CA GLU A 272 -31.43 -4.15 25.28
C GLU A 272 -30.25 -4.84 25.97
N GLN A 273 -29.75 -5.94 25.40
CA GLN A 273 -28.62 -6.68 25.99
C GLN A 273 -27.36 -5.82 26.00
N TRP A 274 -27.00 -5.16 24.88
CA TRP A 274 -25.82 -4.29 24.81
C TRP A 274 -25.90 -3.13 25.81
N ALA A 275 -27.04 -2.45 25.89
CA ALA A 275 -27.20 -1.29 26.76
C ALA A 275 -27.23 -1.68 28.25
N ASN A 276 -27.98 -2.72 28.61
CA ASN A 276 -28.41 -2.94 29.98
C ASN A 276 -27.77 -4.17 30.63
N GLY A 277 -27.03 -4.98 29.87
CA GLY A 277 -26.40 -6.22 30.34
C GLY A 277 -27.41 -7.28 30.79
N THR A 278 -28.71 -6.99 30.66
CA THR A 278 -29.84 -7.81 31.09
C THR A 278 -31.03 -7.58 30.15
N ILE A 279 -31.89 -8.59 30.03
CA ILE A 279 -33.13 -8.53 29.26
C ILE A 279 -34.26 -8.28 30.27
N ASN A 280 -34.69 -7.02 30.38
CA ASN A 280 -35.94 -6.58 31.02
C ASN A 280 -36.37 -7.29 32.31
N GLY A 281 -35.50 -7.35 33.32
CA GLY A 281 -35.85 -7.47 34.74
C GLY A 281 -36.67 -8.66 35.26
N ASP A 282 -37.29 -9.51 34.43
CA ASP A 282 -38.21 -10.57 34.87
C ASP A 282 -38.48 -11.74 33.87
N SER A 283 -37.81 -11.85 32.70
CA SER A 283 -38.12 -12.94 31.74
C SER A 283 -36.90 -13.71 31.19
N VAL A 284 -36.69 -14.91 31.75
CA VAL A 284 -36.23 -16.21 31.21
C VAL A 284 -35.00 -16.31 30.27
N LEU A 285 -34.25 -15.24 29.97
CA LEU A 285 -32.95 -15.37 29.29
C LEU A 285 -31.81 -14.96 30.24
N PRO A 286 -30.67 -15.68 30.25
CA PRO A 286 -29.60 -15.44 31.20
C PRO A 286 -28.89 -14.12 30.87
N SER A 287 -28.49 -13.38 31.91
CA SER A 287 -27.58 -12.24 31.77
C SER A 287 -26.27 -12.71 31.11
N GLY A 288 -25.90 -12.13 29.96
CA GLY A 288 -24.70 -12.50 29.20
C GLY A 288 -24.96 -13.16 27.84
N LEU A 289 -26.11 -12.92 27.21
CA LEU A 289 -26.46 -13.53 25.91
C LEU A 289 -25.48 -13.12 24.78
N LEU A 290 -25.00 -11.87 24.79
CA LEU A 290 -24.04 -11.38 23.79
C LEU A 290 -22.66 -12.03 23.96
N SER A 291 -22.25 -12.33 25.19
CA SER A 291 -21.03 -13.10 25.45
C SER A 291 -21.14 -14.58 25.07
N MET A 292 -22.19 -15.01 24.35
CA MET A 292 -22.41 -16.42 23.99
C MET A 292 -22.68 -16.65 22.49
N ILE A 293 -22.76 -15.58 21.71
CA ILE A 293 -22.81 -15.63 20.25
C ILE A 293 -21.42 -16.04 19.76
N ASN A 294 -21.39 -17.19 19.07
CA ASN A 294 -20.25 -17.95 18.56
C ASN A 294 -19.34 -18.66 19.59
N VAL A 295 -19.18 -19.97 19.34
CA VAL A 295 -18.62 -21.01 20.23
C VAL A 295 -17.08 -20.94 20.35
N SER A 296 -16.45 -19.92 19.74
CA SER A 296 -15.05 -19.53 19.94
C SER A 296 -14.87 -18.24 20.73
N TRP A 297 -15.93 -17.45 20.93
CA TRP A 297 -15.85 -16.11 21.53
C TRP A 297 -16.34 -16.08 22.97
N ALA A 298 -17.21 -17.05 23.29
CA ALA A 298 -18.05 -17.03 24.48
C ALA A 298 -17.35 -17.33 25.80
N GLU A 299 -16.32 -18.18 25.80
CA GLU A 299 -15.60 -18.51 27.04
C GLU A 299 -14.70 -17.36 27.54
N GLU A 300 -14.51 -16.30 26.74
CA GLU A 300 -13.47 -15.30 27.01
C GLU A 300 -13.94 -13.84 26.94
N ALA A 301 -15.23 -13.55 26.69
CA ALA A 301 -15.75 -12.18 26.46
C ALA A 301 -16.72 -11.65 27.54
N PRO A 302 -16.34 -11.59 28.83
CA PRO A 302 -17.10 -10.74 29.75
C PRO A 302 -16.99 -9.28 29.28
N TYR A 303 -18.05 -8.48 29.42
CA TYR A 303 -18.08 -7.01 29.31
C TYR A 303 -18.27 -6.34 27.93
N PHE A 304 -18.70 -7.04 26.87
CA PHE A 304 -19.12 -6.35 25.62
C PHE A 304 -20.31 -5.41 25.87
N GLU A 305 -21.19 -5.78 26.81
CA GLU A 305 -22.33 -4.96 27.22
C GLU A 305 -21.89 -3.74 28.04
N VAL A 306 -22.30 -2.55 27.61
CA VAL A 306 -22.11 -1.28 28.35
C VAL A 306 -22.77 -1.36 29.73
N GLY A 307 -23.86 -2.12 29.84
CA GLY A 307 -24.62 -2.31 31.08
C GLY A 307 -24.00 -3.28 32.09
N LEU A 308 -22.79 -3.78 31.87
CA LEU A 308 -22.09 -4.61 32.84
C LEU A 308 -20.92 -3.87 33.50
N PRO A 309 -20.75 -3.99 34.84
CA PRO A 309 -21.53 -4.79 35.78
C PRO A 309 -22.81 -4.10 36.30
N THR A 310 -23.08 -2.86 35.88
CA THR A 310 -24.24 -2.09 36.36
C THR A 310 -25.09 -1.62 35.19
N GLU A 311 -26.37 -1.99 35.21
CA GLU A 311 -27.36 -1.63 34.20
C GLU A 311 -27.35 -0.12 33.91
N THR A 312 -27.14 0.26 32.65
CA THR A 312 -27.09 1.68 32.28
C THR A 312 -28.48 2.31 32.15
N LYS A 313 -29.52 1.50 31.92
CA LYS A 313 -30.90 1.93 31.69
C LYS A 313 -31.06 2.80 30.45
N PHE A 314 -30.33 2.52 29.37
CA PHE A 314 -30.60 3.22 28.10
C PHE A 314 -31.97 2.78 27.57
N SER A 315 -32.72 3.75 27.06
CA SER A 315 -33.94 3.48 26.31
C SER A 315 -33.59 2.92 24.93
N LEU A 316 -34.44 2.05 24.39
CA LEU A 316 -34.30 1.49 23.03
C LEU A 316 -34.00 2.57 21.98
N ASN A 317 -34.74 3.68 21.98
CA ASN A 317 -34.52 4.81 21.06
C ASN A 317 -33.09 5.37 21.12
N LEU A 318 -32.50 5.45 22.32
CA LEU A 318 -31.13 5.95 22.48
C LEU A 318 -30.14 4.95 21.89
N THR A 319 -30.37 3.66 22.15
CA THR A 319 -29.52 2.58 21.65
C THR A 319 -29.54 2.51 20.12
N GLU A 320 -30.73 2.57 19.53
CA GLU A 320 -30.91 2.63 18.07
C GLU A 320 -30.19 3.84 17.47
N ALA A 321 -30.33 5.02 18.10
CA ALA A 321 -29.62 6.22 17.66
C ALA A 321 -28.10 6.05 17.74
N LEU A 322 -27.57 5.48 18.82
CA LEU A 322 -26.15 5.25 19.02
C LEU A 322 -25.54 4.19 18.08
N TRP A 323 -26.36 3.28 17.56
CA TRP A 323 -25.97 2.23 16.61
C TRP A 323 -26.38 2.55 15.16
N ASN A 324 -26.83 3.78 14.89
CA ASN A 324 -27.20 4.20 13.55
C ASN A 324 -25.95 4.53 12.72
N GLU A 325 -25.54 3.60 11.86
CA GLU A 325 -24.40 3.79 10.94
C GLU A 325 -24.58 5.02 10.02
N ALA A 326 -25.82 5.42 9.71
CA ALA A 326 -26.04 6.58 8.84
C ALA A 326 -25.82 7.93 9.55
N ASP A 327 -25.71 7.96 10.88
CA ASP A 327 -25.46 9.19 11.64
C ASP A 327 -23.95 9.38 11.89
N PRO A 328 -23.34 10.45 11.35
CA PRO A 328 -21.90 10.67 11.46
C PRO A 328 -21.41 10.97 12.89
N ASN A 329 -22.32 11.17 13.86
CA ASN A 329 -21.97 11.43 15.25
C ASN A 329 -21.93 10.16 16.12
N THR A 330 -22.29 8.98 15.60
CA THR A 330 -22.31 7.73 16.37
C THR A 330 -20.93 7.09 16.49
N PHE A 331 -20.70 6.28 17.52
CA PHE A 331 -19.42 5.57 17.66
C PHE A 331 -19.29 4.39 16.68
N VAL A 332 -20.38 3.98 16.03
CA VAL A 332 -20.37 3.00 14.93
C VAL A 332 -20.21 3.66 13.57
N HIS A 333 -19.92 4.96 13.53
CA HIS A 333 -19.52 5.67 12.33
C HIS A 333 -18.08 6.18 12.48
N VAL A 334 -17.29 6.10 11.41
CA VAL A 334 -15.87 6.47 11.41
C VAL A 334 -15.60 7.93 11.82
N ALA A 335 -16.43 8.87 11.36
CA ALA A 335 -16.29 10.28 11.74
C ALA A 335 -16.67 10.51 13.21
N GLY A 336 -17.57 9.68 13.75
CA GLY A 336 -18.07 9.83 15.10
C GLY A 336 -17.13 9.21 16.13
N ILE A 337 -16.55 8.03 15.86
CA ILE A 337 -15.71 7.30 16.83
C ILE A 337 -14.54 8.14 17.36
N GLN A 338 -13.92 9.00 16.53
CA GLN A 338 -12.89 9.93 17.01
C GLN A 338 -13.42 10.90 18.07
N THR A 339 -14.60 11.48 17.84
CA THR A 339 -15.28 12.36 18.81
C THR A 339 -15.50 11.61 20.13
N TRP A 340 -15.96 10.37 20.06
CA TRP A 340 -16.21 9.52 21.22
C TRP A 340 -14.93 9.13 21.97
N LEU A 341 -13.85 8.79 21.27
CA LEU A 341 -12.57 8.47 21.89
C LEU A 341 -11.89 9.68 22.54
N TYR A 342 -11.96 10.86 21.91
CA TYR A 342 -11.47 12.09 22.54
C TYR A 342 -12.28 12.45 23.78
N ALA A 343 -13.60 12.29 23.73
CA ALA A 343 -14.45 12.44 24.92
C ALA A 343 -14.07 11.44 26.02
N ALA A 344 -13.78 10.19 25.66
CA ALA A 344 -13.35 9.13 26.57
C ALA A 344 -11.97 9.40 27.18
N ALA A 345 -11.08 10.06 26.43
CA ALA A 345 -9.79 10.58 26.91
C ALA A 345 -9.92 11.83 27.80
N GLY A 346 -11.15 12.34 28.00
CA GLY A 346 -11.44 13.44 28.92
C GLY A 346 -11.53 14.81 28.26
N ASP A 347 -11.68 14.91 26.94
CA ASP A 347 -11.91 16.19 26.25
C ASP A 347 -13.33 16.73 26.52
N PRO A 348 -13.48 17.84 27.28
CA PRO A 348 -14.78 18.39 27.64
C PRO A 348 -15.56 18.96 26.45
N GLY A 349 -14.88 19.36 25.37
CA GLY A 349 -15.52 19.87 24.15
C GLY A 349 -16.27 18.77 23.42
N ASN A 350 -15.59 17.64 23.21
CA ASN A 350 -16.19 16.45 22.59
C ASN A 350 -17.29 15.81 23.45
N VAL A 351 -17.11 15.79 24.78
CA VAL A 351 -18.15 15.40 25.75
C VAL A 351 -19.42 16.26 25.58
N THR A 352 -19.25 17.58 25.48
CA THR A 352 -20.39 18.51 25.32
C THR A 352 -21.08 18.34 23.97
N LYS A 353 -20.30 18.11 22.91
CA LYS A 353 -20.81 17.84 21.56
C LYS A 353 -21.70 16.60 21.56
N ILE A 354 -21.19 15.46 22.05
CA ILE A 354 -21.94 14.20 22.14
C ILE A 354 -23.25 14.36 22.92
N LEU A 355 -23.21 15.03 24.09
CA LEU A 355 -24.44 15.28 24.85
C LEU A 355 -25.44 16.12 24.08
N THR A 356 -24.97 17.07 23.28
CA THR A 356 -25.85 17.93 22.48
C THR A 356 -26.46 17.14 21.33
N ASP A 357 -25.64 16.34 20.65
CA ASP A 357 -26.03 15.55 19.47
C ASP A 357 -27.10 14.50 19.84
N PHE A 358 -26.95 13.81 21.00
CA PHE A 358 -27.86 12.73 21.43
C PHE A 358 -28.82 13.12 22.58
N ALA A 359 -28.95 14.41 22.92
CA ALA A 359 -29.88 14.85 23.99
C ALA A 359 -31.34 14.52 23.67
N ALA A 360 -31.73 14.62 22.39
CA ALA A 360 -33.10 14.35 21.96
C ALA A 360 -33.48 12.86 22.08
N ASP A 361 -32.50 11.98 21.94
CA ASP A 361 -32.65 10.53 22.06
C ASP A 361 -32.59 10.06 23.51
N GLY A 362 -32.28 10.96 24.45
CA GLY A 362 -32.31 10.69 25.89
C GLY A 362 -30.93 10.48 26.52
N LEU A 363 -29.83 10.78 25.83
CA LEU A 363 -28.50 10.70 26.44
C LEU A 363 -28.36 11.70 27.59
N THR A 364 -28.05 11.19 28.78
CA THR A 364 -27.77 12.02 29.96
C THR A 364 -26.28 11.98 30.32
N PHE A 365 -25.82 12.95 31.13
CA PHE A 365 -24.44 12.95 31.61
C PHE A 365 -24.05 11.65 32.34
N ASN A 366 -24.97 11.09 33.13
CA ASN A 366 -24.73 9.85 33.87
C ASN A 366 -24.57 8.66 32.92
N ASN A 367 -25.43 8.57 31.91
CA ASN A 367 -25.41 7.51 30.90
C ASN A 367 -24.18 7.62 29.99
N MET A 368 -23.83 8.83 29.58
CA MET A 368 -22.62 9.10 28.81
C MET A 368 -21.36 8.72 29.59
N THR A 369 -21.30 8.98 30.89
CA THR A 369 -20.12 8.59 31.70
C THR A 369 -19.89 7.07 31.66
N ALA A 370 -20.96 6.26 31.72
CA ALA A 370 -20.86 4.82 31.56
C ALA A 370 -20.39 4.41 30.16
N LEU A 371 -20.89 5.08 29.11
CA LEU A 371 -20.50 4.79 27.73
C LEU A 371 -19.05 5.18 27.43
N LEU A 372 -18.61 6.35 27.89
CA LEU A 372 -17.21 6.78 27.80
C LEU A 372 -16.30 5.88 28.63
N PHE A 373 -16.76 5.39 29.78
CA PHE A 373 -16.03 4.40 30.55
C PHE A 373 -15.91 3.08 29.79
N TRP A 374 -16.97 2.60 29.14
CA TRP A 374 -16.94 1.40 28.28
C TRP A 374 -15.96 1.56 27.11
N LEU A 375 -15.98 2.71 26.43
CA LEU A 375 -15.02 3.02 25.35
C LEU A 375 -13.57 3.19 25.85
N ALA A 376 -13.37 3.76 27.04
CA ALA A 376 -12.04 4.03 27.60
C ALA A 376 -11.38 2.81 28.26
N ASN A 377 -12.15 1.81 28.69
CA ASN A 377 -11.62 0.73 29.52
C ASN A 377 -11.41 -0.59 28.76
N PRO A 378 -10.20 -1.18 28.88
CA PRO A 378 -9.83 -2.41 28.18
C PRO A 378 -10.56 -3.71 28.56
N PRO A 379 -11.33 -3.89 29.67
CA PRO A 379 -12.12 -5.11 29.83
C PRO A 379 -13.34 -5.17 28.91
N GLY A 380 -13.91 -4.03 28.48
CA GLY A 380 -15.14 -4.00 27.66
C GLY A 380 -14.91 -3.82 26.16
N PHE A 381 -13.77 -3.22 25.79
CA PHE A 381 -13.32 -3.02 24.42
C PHE A 381 -11.87 -3.50 24.33
N TYR A 382 -11.66 -4.81 24.24
CA TYR A 382 -10.31 -5.39 24.19
C TYR A 382 -9.65 -5.01 22.85
N PRO A 383 -8.47 -4.36 22.84
CA PRO A 383 -7.71 -4.12 21.62
C PRO A 383 -7.47 -5.44 20.86
N ASP A 384 -7.08 -6.50 21.55
CA ASP A 384 -6.80 -7.82 20.96
C ASP A 384 -8.05 -8.49 20.33
N ARG A 385 -9.27 -8.05 20.67
CA ARG A 385 -10.53 -8.59 20.12
C ARG A 385 -10.96 -7.88 18.84
N VAL A 386 -10.78 -6.57 18.82
CA VAL A 386 -10.85 -5.80 17.58
C VAL A 386 -9.82 -6.36 16.62
N GLU A 387 -8.64 -6.73 17.09
CA GLU A 387 -7.63 -7.42 16.29
C GLU A 387 -8.14 -8.76 15.73
N ASP A 388 -8.73 -9.65 16.54
CA ASP A 388 -9.31 -10.93 16.04
C ASP A 388 -10.44 -10.74 15.02
N LEU A 389 -11.35 -9.80 15.27
CA LEU A 389 -12.45 -9.48 14.35
C LEU A 389 -11.93 -8.91 13.04
N LEU A 390 -10.87 -8.09 13.11
CA LEU A 390 -10.25 -7.54 11.92
C LEU A 390 -9.45 -8.59 11.18
N VAL A 391 -8.80 -9.52 11.88
CA VAL A 391 -8.18 -10.70 11.25
C VAL A 391 -9.22 -11.53 10.52
N TYR A 392 -10.39 -11.74 11.13
CA TYR A 392 -11.51 -12.45 10.50
C TYR A 392 -12.06 -11.71 9.28
N GLU A 393 -12.39 -10.43 9.43
CA GLU A 393 -12.97 -9.57 8.39
C GLU A 393 -12.02 -9.39 7.19
N TYR A 394 -10.74 -9.12 7.46
CA TYR A 394 -9.74 -8.89 6.42
C TYR A 394 -9.08 -10.18 5.92
N GLY A 395 -9.29 -11.29 6.61
CA GLY A 395 -8.77 -12.62 6.27
C GLY A 395 -7.24 -12.73 6.36
N CYS A 396 -6.58 -11.94 7.21
CA CYS A 396 -5.11 -11.88 7.29
C CYS A 396 -4.59 -11.57 8.70
N PRO A 397 -3.29 -11.80 8.97
CA PRO A 397 -2.67 -11.37 10.21
C PRO A 397 -2.86 -9.86 10.46
N LEU A 398 -2.95 -9.50 11.74
CA LEU A 398 -3.19 -8.13 12.19
C LEU A 398 -2.14 -7.16 11.63
N GLU A 399 -0.89 -7.58 11.62
CA GLU A 399 0.25 -6.81 11.11
C GLU A 399 0.13 -6.43 9.62
N ASP A 400 -0.68 -7.18 8.85
CA ASP A 400 -0.88 -6.94 7.43
C ASP A 400 -2.08 -6.02 7.15
N ILE A 401 -3.00 -5.84 8.12
CA ILE A 401 -4.22 -5.05 7.91
C ILE A 401 -3.93 -3.58 7.61
N PRO A 402 -2.99 -2.91 8.31
CA PRO A 402 -2.61 -1.53 7.96
C PRO A 402 -2.17 -1.39 6.49
N MET A 403 -1.44 -2.37 5.97
CA MET A 403 -1.04 -2.39 4.56
C MET A 403 -2.23 -2.56 3.63
N PHE A 404 -3.20 -3.40 4.01
CA PHE A 404 -4.41 -3.61 3.22
C PHE A 404 -5.32 -2.41 3.20
N MET A 405 -5.45 -1.70 4.31
CA MET A 405 -6.17 -0.43 4.34
C MET A 405 -5.49 0.62 3.48
N LEU A 406 -4.16 0.69 3.51
CA LEU A 406 -3.41 1.58 2.61
C LEU A 406 -3.66 1.24 1.14
N TYR A 407 -3.65 -0.05 0.78
CA TYR A 407 -3.91 -0.50 -0.59
C TYR A 407 -5.34 -0.22 -1.04
N GLU A 408 -6.33 -0.53 -0.21
CA GLU A 408 -7.73 -0.25 -0.49
C GLU A 408 -7.98 1.24 -0.65
N GLN A 409 -7.38 2.05 0.23
CA GLN A 409 -7.49 3.49 0.19
C GLN A 409 -6.84 4.07 -1.05
N TRP A 410 -5.62 3.65 -1.36
CA TRP A 410 -4.88 4.13 -2.52
C TRP A 410 -5.60 3.79 -3.84
N ALA A 411 -6.14 2.58 -3.96
CA ALA A 411 -6.78 2.11 -5.19
C ALA A 411 -8.24 2.53 -5.33
N ASN A 412 -9.01 2.56 -4.25
CA ASN A 412 -10.46 2.72 -4.31
C ASN A 412 -10.97 3.95 -3.56
N GLY A 413 -10.10 4.68 -2.86
CA GLY A 413 -10.52 5.82 -2.05
C GLY A 413 -11.39 5.42 -0.85
N THR A 414 -11.37 4.13 -0.49
CA THR A 414 -12.21 3.54 0.56
C THR A 414 -11.36 2.77 1.56
N ILE A 415 -11.90 2.54 2.76
CA ILE A 415 -11.33 1.65 3.76
C ILE A 415 -12.41 0.62 4.09
N GLY A 416 -12.14 -0.65 3.85
CA GLY A 416 -13.10 -1.72 4.13
C GLY A 416 -14.35 -1.70 3.24
N GLY A 417 -14.26 -1.16 2.02
CA GLY A 417 -15.34 -1.23 1.01
C GLY A 417 -16.49 -0.22 1.17
N SER A 418 -16.50 0.63 2.20
CA SER A 418 -17.40 1.77 2.32
C SER A 418 -16.66 3.09 2.07
N SER A 419 -17.35 4.12 1.59
CA SER A 419 -16.79 5.46 1.34
C SER A 419 -16.53 6.17 2.67
N VAL A 420 -15.48 5.76 3.37
CA VAL A 420 -15.20 6.15 4.76
C VAL A 420 -14.70 7.59 4.86
N ILE A 421 -13.93 8.10 3.88
CA ILE A 421 -13.32 9.44 3.95
C ILE A 421 -13.35 10.12 2.55
N PRO A 422 -14.30 11.05 2.28
CA PRO A 422 -14.47 11.66 0.96
C PRO A 422 -13.24 12.39 0.40
N ASN A 423 -12.29 12.76 1.26
CA ASN A 423 -11.08 13.51 0.92
C ASN A 423 -9.80 12.67 1.02
N GLY A 424 -9.92 11.36 1.23
CA GLY A 424 -8.78 10.47 1.43
C GLY A 424 -8.31 10.38 2.88
N PHE A 425 -7.92 9.17 3.28
CA PHE A 425 -7.41 8.86 4.61
C PHE A 425 -6.16 9.64 4.98
N LEU A 426 -5.26 9.90 4.03
CA LEU A 426 -4.02 10.63 4.31
C LEU A 426 -4.24 12.11 4.61
N ALA A 427 -5.31 12.71 4.07
CA ALA A 427 -5.66 14.10 4.35
C ALA A 427 -6.10 14.32 5.81
N GLU A 428 -6.52 13.26 6.51
CA GLU A 428 -6.91 13.31 7.93
C GLU A 428 -5.78 12.94 8.90
N LEU A 429 -4.68 12.35 8.42
CA LEU A 429 -3.63 11.79 9.29
C LEU A 429 -2.42 12.70 9.51
N ASP A 430 -2.13 13.62 8.58
CA ASP A 430 -1.09 14.63 8.79
C ASP A 430 -1.28 15.87 7.90
N PRO A 431 -1.16 17.09 8.44
CA PRO A 431 -1.03 18.31 7.64
C PRO A 431 0.08 18.27 6.57
N MET A 432 1.14 17.49 6.79
CA MET A 432 2.22 17.29 5.82
C MET A 432 1.73 16.50 4.60
N PHE A 433 0.84 15.52 4.80
CA PHE A 433 0.23 14.72 3.72
C PHE A 433 -0.96 15.40 3.05
N ALA A 434 -1.60 16.34 3.74
CA ALA A 434 -2.62 17.19 3.14
C ALA A 434 -2.10 18.00 1.93
N LEU A 435 -0.77 18.14 1.79
CA LEU A 435 -0.13 18.76 0.63
C LEU A 435 0.18 17.79 -0.52
N LEU A 436 0.13 16.46 -0.31
CA LEU A 436 0.47 15.44 -1.32
C LEU A 436 -0.74 15.03 -2.17
N THR A 437 -1.64 15.96 -2.49
CA THR A 437 -2.74 15.67 -3.41
C THR A 437 -2.22 15.71 -4.85
N PRO A 438 -2.44 14.66 -5.68
CA PRO A 438 -3.17 13.41 -5.42
C PRO A 438 -2.26 12.19 -5.16
N PHE A 439 -2.31 11.61 -3.95
CA PHE A 439 -1.65 10.33 -3.65
C PHE A 439 -2.52 9.13 -4.03
N GLU A 440 -3.83 9.18 -3.79
CA GLU A 440 -4.76 8.09 -4.11
C GLU A 440 -5.17 8.09 -5.58
N VAL A 441 -4.96 6.96 -6.28
CA VAL A 441 -5.47 6.76 -7.66
C VAL A 441 -7.01 6.67 -7.65
N GLY A 442 -7.58 6.09 -6.59
CA GLY A 442 -9.02 5.81 -6.47
C GLY A 442 -9.91 7.02 -6.19
N LEU A 443 -9.37 8.24 -6.22
CA LEU A 443 -10.12 9.46 -5.96
C LEU A 443 -10.20 10.34 -7.22
N PRO A 444 -11.38 10.92 -7.52
CA PRO A 444 -12.65 10.81 -6.79
C PRO A 444 -13.44 9.54 -7.12
N THR A 445 -12.97 8.70 -8.05
CA THR A 445 -13.68 7.49 -8.50
C THR A 445 -12.82 6.27 -8.24
N PRO A 446 -13.36 5.23 -7.56
CA PRO A 446 -12.63 3.99 -7.29
C PRO A 446 -12.10 3.36 -8.58
N THR A 447 -10.88 2.84 -8.56
CA THR A 447 -10.31 2.14 -9.73
C THR A 447 -10.95 0.78 -9.96
N GLY A 448 -11.35 0.09 -8.89
CA GLY A 448 -11.83 -1.30 -8.94
C GLY A 448 -10.72 -2.35 -8.81
N LEU A 449 -9.45 -1.92 -8.65
CA LEU A 449 -8.32 -2.83 -8.46
C LEU A 449 -8.51 -3.68 -7.20
N SER A 450 -8.27 -4.97 -7.33
CA SER A 450 -8.26 -5.89 -6.21
C SER A 450 -7.00 -5.70 -5.36
N ARG A 451 -7.10 -6.08 -4.08
CA ARG A 451 -5.97 -6.06 -3.13
C ARG A 451 -4.73 -6.77 -3.67
N LEU A 452 -4.90 -7.89 -4.37
CA LEU A 452 -3.78 -8.66 -4.93
C LEU A 452 -3.07 -7.86 -6.03
N GLU A 453 -3.82 -7.22 -6.92
CA GLU A 453 -3.29 -6.40 -8.01
C GLU A 453 -2.51 -5.21 -7.45
N VAL A 454 -3.07 -4.50 -6.47
CA VAL A 454 -2.38 -3.39 -5.78
C VAL A 454 -1.09 -3.88 -5.11
N SER A 455 -1.13 -5.01 -4.41
CA SER A 455 0.06 -5.55 -3.74
C SER A 455 1.19 -5.88 -4.71
N ASN A 456 0.85 -6.32 -5.94
CA ASN A 456 1.83 -6.59 -6.99
C ASN A 456 2.39 -5.29 -7.58
N LEU A 457 1.54 -4.27 -7.80
CA LEU A 457 1.98 -2.92 -8.22
C LEU A 457 2.94 -2.27 -7.22
N TRP A 458 2.85 -2.67 -5.95
CA TRP A 458 3.65 -2.17 -4.83
C TRP A 458 4.83 -3.07 -4.42
N ASN A 459 5.13 -4.11 -5.22
CA ASN A 459 6.18 -5.08 -4.91
C ASN A 459 7.53 -4.65 -5.51
N PRO A 460 8.53 -4.22 -4.72
CA PRO A 460 9.82 -3.77 -5.26
C PRO A 460 10.60 -4.87 -5.98
N TYR A 461 10.27 -6.15 -5.74
CA TYR A 461 10.91 -7.29 -6.41
C TYR A 461 10.28 -7.64 -7.77
N ASP A 462 9.14 -7.03 -8.12
CA ASP A 462 8.57 -7.15 -9.45
C ASP A 462 9.19 -6.08 -10.37
N GLU A 463 9.83 -6.52 -11.45
CA GLU A 463 10.54 -5.67 -12.41
C GLU A 463 9.61 -4.69 -13.14
N ALA A 464 8.29 -4.92 -13.12
CA ALA A 464 7.30 -4.02 -13.71
C ALA A 464 6.57 -3.13 -12.70
N SER A 465 6.90 -3.18 -11.40
CA SER A 465 6.17 -2.45 -10.36
C SER A 465 6.57 -0.97 -10.27
N PHE A 466 5.77 -0.16 -9.56
CA PHE A 466 6.10 1.25 -9.31
C PHE A 466 7.31 1.44 -8.38
N PHE A 467 7.62 0.44 -7.56
CA PHE A 467 8.70 0.49 -6.58
C PHE A 467 10.01 -0.05 -7.14
N ASN A 468 10.02 -0.45 -8.41
CA ASN A 468 11.21 -0.89 -9.12
C ASN A 468 11.68 0.22 -10.06
N SER A 469 12.97 0.56 -10.02
CA SER A 469 13.56 1.62 -10.85
C SER A 469 13.49 1.34 -12.35
N PHE A 470 13.46 0.07 -12.77
CA PHE A 470 13.20 -0.28 -14.17
C PHE A 470 11.70 -0.32 -14.46
N GLY A 471 10.90 -0.78 -13.50
CA GLY A 471 9.44 -0.85 -13.61
C GLY A 471 8.81 0.52 -13.86
N ILE A 472 9.25 1.56 -13.16
CA ILE A 472 8.73 2.92 -13.37
C ILE A 472 8.95 3.42 -14.81
N LEU A 473 10.06 3.05 -15.44
CA LEU A 473 10.34 3.39 -16.85
C LEU A 473 9.41 2.64 -17.81
N ILE A 474 8.99 1.41 -17.47
CA ILE A 474 7.98 0.66 -18.25
C ILE A 474 6.64 1.40 -18.20
N TRP A 475 6.22 1.90 -17.04
CA TRP A 475 4.97 2.65 -16.87
C TRP A 475 4.97 3.96 -17.66
N LEU A 476 6.06 4.72 -17.60
CA LEU A 476 6.20 5.95 -18.38
C LEU A 476 6.22 5.69 -19.88
N GLY A 477 6.94 4.65 -20.32
CA GLY A 477 6.91 4.21 -21.71
C GLY A 477 5.50 3.82 -22.16
N ALA A 478 4.72 3.18 -21.28
CA ALA A 478 3.34 2.78 -21.56
C ALA A 478 2.40 3.97 -21.78
N ALA A 479 2.72 5.19 -21.33
CA ALA A 479 1.91 6.38 -21.63
C ALA A 479 1.78 6.63 -23.15
N THR A 480 2.75 6.19 -23.96
CA THR A 480 2.75 6.38 -25.42
C THR A 480 2.94 5.09 -26.23
N ASN A 481 3.20 3.95 -25.58
CA ASN A 481 3.50 2.68 -26.24
C ASN A 481 2.46 1.59 -25.93
N THR A 482 1.63 1.25 -26.92
CA THR A 482 0.59 0.22 -26.79
C THR A 482 1.12 -1.16 -26.44
N THR A 483 2.37 -1.49 -26.83
CA THR A 483 2.97 -2.79 -26.49
C THR A 483 3.26 -2.88 -24.99
N LEU A 484 3.74 -1.79 -24.39
CA LEU A 484 3.97 -1.73 -22.95
C LEU A 484 2.66 -1.67 -22.17
N GLN A 485 1.63 -0.99 -22.71
CA GLN A 485 0.28 -1.05 -22.14
C GLN A 485 -0.27 -2.48 -22.11
N ASP A 486 -0.14 -3.23 -23.21
CA ASP A 486 -0.59 -4.62 -23.27
C ASP A 486 0.21 -5.54 -22.33
N LEU A 487 1.51 -5.28 -22.16
CA LEU A 487 2.34 -5.98 -21.19
C LEU A 487 1.83 -5.76 -19.75
N LEU A 488 1.61 -4.50 -19.35
CA LEU A 488 1.16 -4.14 -18.00
C LEU A 488 -0.24 -4.71 -17.70
N LYS A 489 -1.18 -4.62 -18.64
CA LYS A 489 -2.52 -5.22 -18.51
C LYS A 489 -2.44 -6.73 -18.32
N PHE A 490 -1.60 -7.41 -19.11
CA PHE A 490 -1.42 -8.85 -18.98
C PHE A 490 -0.76 -9.24 -17.65
N GLN A 491 0.29 -8.51 -17.24
CA GLN A 491 1.05 -8.78 -16.03
C GLN A 491 0.21 -8.61 -14.77
N TYR A 492 -0.58 -7.53 -14.71
CA TYR A 492 -1.34 -7.18 -13.51
C TYR A 492 -2.82 -7.57 -13.58
N GLY A 493 -3.32 -8.09 -14.71
CA GLY A 493 -4.73 -8.47 -14.85
C GLY A 493 -5.70 -7.28 -14.99
N ILE A 494 -5.17 -6.06 -15.15
CA ILE A 494 -5.94 -4.81 -15.14
C ILE A 494 -6.60 -4.50 -16.50
N SER A 495 -7.74 -3.82 -16.44
CA SER A 495 -8.50 -3.34 -17.60
C SER A 495 -7.91 -2.07 -18.23
N ASP A 496 -8.40 -1.70 -19.41
CA ASP A 496 -8.00 -0.45 -20.08
C ASP A 496 -8.36 0.80 -19.26
N LEU A 497 -9.46 0.77 -18.51
CA LEU A 497 -9.89 1.89 -17.66
C LEU A 497 -8.99 2.03 -16.43
N GLU A 498 -8.66 0.91 -15.78
CA GLU A 498 -7.73 0.90 -14.64
C GLU A 498 -6.33 1.33 -15.07
N LEU A 499 -5.84 0.84 -16.21
CA LEU A 499 -4.56 1.29 -16.76
C LEU A 499 -4.55 2.80 -17.03
N LEU A 500 -5.62 3.34 -17.63
CA LEU A 500 -5.72 4.77 -17.88
C LEU A 500 -5.71 5.58 -16.58
N ALA A 501 -6.43 5.13 -15.56
CA ALA A 501 -6.44 5.76 -14.24
C ALA A 501 -5.03 5.76 -13.61
N LEU A 502 -4.34 4.62 -13.64
CA LEU A 502 -2.98 4.48 -13.11
C LEU A 502 -1.96 5.36 -13.86
N LEU A 503 -2.01 5.39 -15.19
CA LEU A 503 -1.10 6.23 -15.99
C LEU A 503 -1.35 7.72 -15.79
N THR A 504 -2.62 8.13 -15.65
CA THR A 504 -2.98 9.52 -15.38
C THR A 504 -2.47 9.93 -14.00
N TRP A 505 -2.80 9.13 -12.97
CA TRP A 505 -2.33 9.37 -11.61
C TRP A 505 -0.81 9.41 -11.52
N LEU A 506 -0.11 8.48 -12.18
CA LEU A 506 1.35 8.42 -12.11
C LEU A 506 1.99 9.65 -12.75
N GLY A 507 1.43 10.15 -13.86
CA GLY A 507 1.86 11.40 -14.48
C GLY A 507 1.73 12.57 -13.52
N ASP A 508 0.53 12.75 -12.94
CA ASP A 508 0.26 13.83 -11.97
C ASP A 508 1.16 13.70 -10.72
N PHE A 509 1.37 12.48 -10.22
CA PHE A 509 2.23 12.22 -9.08
C PHE A 509 3.70 12.60 -9.35
N ILE A 510 4.22 12.26 -10.53
CA ILE A 510 5.59 12.59 -10.94
C ILE A 510 5.76 14.10 -11.15
N GLU A 511 4.80 14.76 -11.79
CA GLU A 511 4.89 16.18 -12.13
C GLU A 511 4.66 17.09 -10.91
N GLU A 512 3.75 16.73 -10.00
CA GLU A 512 3.33 17.61 -8.91
C GLU A 512 3.90 17.18 -7.55
N THR A 513 3.84 15.89 -7.22
CA THR A 513 4.11 15.39 -5.86
C THR A 513 5.59 15.09 -5.64
N VAL A 514 6.27 14.43 -6.58
CA VAL A 514 7.68 14.05 -6.43
C VAL A 514 8.61 15.27 -6.22
N PRO A 515 8.46 16.40 -6.94
CA PRO A 515 9.28 17.58 -6.69
C PRO A 515 9.17 18.14 -5.28
N ILE A 516 7.97 18.09 -4.69
CA ILE A 516 7.73 18.53 -3.30
C ILE A 516 8.47 17.60 -2.33
N LEU A 517 8.40 16.29 -2.57
CA LEU A 517 9.06 15.29 -1.74
C LEU A 517 10.58 15.38 -1.81
N ILE A 518 11.14 15.58 -3.02
CA ILE A 518 12.58 15.79 -3.21
C ILE A 518 13.04 17.03 -2.44
N LEU A 519 12.30 18.14 -2.55
CA LEU A 519 12.64 19.36 -1.81
C LEU A 519 12.57 19.15 -0.29
N ALA A 520 11.57 18.44 0.19
CA ALA A 520 11.40 18.16 1.62
C ALA A 520 12.52 17.25 2.17
N ASP A 521 12.93 16.23 1.41
CA ASP A 521 13.94 15.26 1.83
C ASP A 521 15.37 15.79 1.69
N THR A 522 15.68 16.42 0.56
CA THR A 522 17.05 16.83 0.21
C THR A 522 17.35 18.30 0.54
N GLY A 523 16.31 19.14 0.62
CA GLY A 523 16.44 20.60 0.71
C GLY A 523 16.77 21.29 -0.62
N TYR A 524 16.83 20.56 -1.73
CA TYR A 524 17.11 21.09 -3.07
C TYR A 524 15.85 21.08 -3.95
N THR A 525 15.70 22.12 -4.77
CA THR A 525 14.78 22.08 -5.92
C THR A 525 15.28 21.09 -6.98
N ILE A 526 14.41 20.69 -7.92
CA ILE A 526 14.81 19.80 -9.03
C ILE A 526 16.01 20.35 -9.81
N SER A 527 16.02 21.65 -10.09
CA SER A 527 17.12 22.30 -10.83
C SER A 527 18.44 22.30 -10.04
N GLU A 528 18.38 22.59 -8.74
CA GLU A 528 19.55 22.53 -7.86
C GLU A 528 20.07 21.09 -7.73
N LEU A 529 19.17 20.11 -7.61
CA LEU A 529 19.55 18.71 -7.53
C LEU A 529 20.15 18.23 -8.86
N ALA A 530 19.57 18.60 -10.00
CA ALA A 530 20.14 18.30 -11.33
C ALA A 530 21.56 18.84 -11.47
N GLN A 531 21.79 20.06 -11.01
CA GLN A 531 23.12 20.67 -10.99
C GLN A 531 24.10 19.89 -10.09
N VAL A 532 23.66 19.45 -8.91
CA VAL A 532 24.48 18.66 -7.98
C VAL A 532 24.80 17.29 -8.56
N LEU A 533 23.82 16.60 -9.15
CA LEU A 533 24.00 15.28 -9.76
C LEU A 533 24.89 15.36 -11.02
N PHE A 534 24.77 16.44 -11.80
CA PHE A 534 25.70 16.72 -12.89
C PHE A 534 27.15 16.81 -12.39
N TYR A 535 27.38 17.54 -11.30
CA TYR A 535 28.72 17.64 -10.70
C TYR A 535 29.21 16.32 -10.12
N GLU A 536 28.33 15.55 -9.48
CA GLU A 536 28.67 14.22 -8.98
C GLU A 536 29.11 13.30 -10.10
N GLN A 537 28.33 13.23 -11.19
CA GLN A 537 28.67 12.40 -12.34
C GLN A 537 29.97 12.87 -12.98
N TRP A 538 30.14 14.16 -13.21
CA TRP A 538 31.35 14.69 -13.82
C TRP A 538 32.60 14.34 -12.98
N ALA A 539 32.53 14.50 -11.66
CA ALA A 539 33.65 14.28 -10.76
C ALA A 539 33.92 12.81 -10.45
N ASN A 540 32.88 11.99 -10.27
CA ASN A 540 33.00 10.64 -9.72
C ASN A 540 32.58 9.54 -10.71
N GLY A 541 31.94 9.91 -11.82
CA GLY A 541 31.42 8.95 -12.78
C GLY A 541 30.17 8.22 -12.29
N THR A 542 29.54 8.72 -11.23
CA THR A 542 28.38 8.10 -10.59
C THR A 542 27.29 9.12 -10.32
N ILE A 543 26.05 8.66 -10.27
CA ILE A 543 24.91 9.40 -9.72
C ILE A 543 24.46 8.65 -8.47
N TYR A 544 24.29 9.36 -7.35
CA TYR A 544 23.96 8.79 -6.04
C TYR A 544 24.91 7.63 -5.66
N GLY A 545 26.22 7.81 -5.82
CA GLY A 545 27.21 6.80 -5.45
C GLY A 545 27.20 5.52 -6.31
N GLY A 546 26.43 5.50 -7.41
CA GLY A 546 26.35 4.38 -8.35
C GLY A 546 25.11 3.50 -8.18
N ASP A 547 24.23 3.84 -7.23
CA ASP A 547 23.04 3.03 -6.92
C ASP A 547 21.90 3.25 -7.93
N LEU A 548 21.81 4.46 -8.52
CA LEU A 548 20.71 4.82 -9.43
C LEU A 548 21.08 4.60 -10.90
N LEU A 549 22.25 5.11 -11.32
CA LEU A 549 22.79 4.98 -12.67
C LEU A 549 24.30 4.68 -12.56
N PRO A 550 24.70 3.40 -12.45
CA PRO A 550 26.10 3.03 -12.26
C PRO A 550 27.01 3.43 -13.42
N ASP A 551 26.43 3.61 -14.62
CA ASP A 551 27.14 4.02 -15.84
C ASP A 551 26.88 5.51 -16.20
N GLY A 552 26.19 6.29 -15.35
CA GLY A 552 25.84 7.70 -15.55
C GLY A 552 24.74 7.95 -16.61
N PHE A 553 24.11 9.13 -16.59
CA PHE A 553 22.94 9.43 -17.46
C PHE A 553 23.27 9.50 -18.95
N LEU A 554 24.54 9.70 -19.33
CA LEU A 554 24.95 9.80 -20.72
C LEU A 554 24.94 8.43 -21.43
N SER A 555 25.11 7.35 -20.67
CA SER A 555 25.09 5.98 -21.19
C SER A 555 23.69 5.52 -21.65
N GLU A 556 22.63 6.19 -21.19
CA GLU A 556 21.21 5.81 -21.37
C GLU A 556 20.54 6.42 -22.62
N ARG A 557 21.16 7.38 -23.32
CA ARG A 557 20.55 7.99 -24.53
C ARG A 557 20.62 7.06 -25.77
N ASP A 558 19.76 7.27 -26.78
CA ASP A 558 19.83 6.58 -28.09
C ASP A 558 19.82 7.57 -29.30
N PRO A 559 20.81 7.52 -30.23
CA PRO A 559 22.09 6.86 -29.99
C PRO A 559 22.65 7.43 -28.70
N PRO A 560 23.39 6.64 -27.90
CA PRO A 560 24.04 7.19 -26.74
C PRO A 560 24.67 8.49 -27.21
N ILE A 561 24.45 9.56 -26.44
CA ILE A 561 25.58 10.43 -26.27
C ILE A 561 26.57 9.51 -25.55
N TYR A 562 27.22 8.64 -26.32
CA TYR A 562 28.61 8.33 -26.12
C TYR A 562 29.19 9.73 -26.11
N GLY A 563 29.16 10.38 -24.95
CA GLY A 563 30.32 11.08 -24.50
C GLY A 563 31.38 10.06 -24.80
N PRO A 564 32.25 10.29 -25.79
CA PRO A 564 33.42 9.46 -25.94
C PRO A 564 33.96 9.22 -24.52
N PRO A 565 34.59 8.06 -24.23
CA PRO A 565 35.33 7.94 -22.97
C PRO A 565 36.05 9.28 -22.77
N TYR A 566 36.07 9.85 -21.56
CA TYR A 566 36.68 11.16 -21.23
C TYR A 566 35.74 12.38 -21.01
N PHE A 567 34.41 12.32 -20.94
CA PHE A 567 33.63 13.45 -20.35
C PHE A 567 33.78 13.48 -18.83
N GLU A 568 33.43 12.40 -18.14
CA GLU A 568 33.60 12.32 -16.69
C GLU A 568 35.08 12.14 -16.31
N VAL A 569 35.55 12.97 -15.38
CA VAL A 569 36.86 12.80 -14.74
C VAL A 569 36.88 11.46 -14.02
N GLY A 570 35.78 11.17 -13.31
CA GLY A 570 35.62 9.98 -12.46
C GLY A 570 35.61 8.65 -13.22
N LEU A 571 35.00 8.57 -14.40
CA LEU A 571 35.03 7.34 -15.22
C LEU A 571 36.41 7.09 -15.86
N THR A 572 37.20 8.14 -16.05
CA THR A 572 38.50 8.02 -16.73
C THR A 572 39.60 7.55 -15.79
N ILE A 573 39.54 7.93 -14.51
CA ILE A 573 40.65 7.80 -13.55
C ILE A 573 40.20 7.09 -12.25
N GLY A 574 38.90 7.01 -12.00
CA GLY A 574 38.29 6.60 -10.73
C GLY A 574 37.70 7.80 -9.98
N PRO A 575 36.89 7.57 -8.93
CA PRO A 575 36.24 8.65 -8.19
C PRO A 575 37.26 9.66 -7.67
N THR A 576 37.12 10.93 -8.08
CA THR A 576 38.07 12.00 -7.70
C THR A 576 37.89 12.46 -6.26
N GLY A 577 36.73 12.20 -5.66
CA GLY A 577 36.37 12.68 -4.34
C GLY A 577 36.25 14.21 -4.27
N LEU A 578 36.03 14.89 -5.41
CA LEU A 578 35.71 16.31 -5.43
C LEU A 578 34.38 16.56 -4.70
N SER A 579 34.35 17.59 -3.87
CA SER A 579 33.11 18.06 -3.25
C SER A 579 32.29 18.91 -4.22
N VAL A 580 30.98 19.05 -3.96
CA VAL A 580 30.10 19.94 -4.73
C VAL A 580 30.63 21.36 -4.78
N ALA A 581 31.12 21.91 -3.67
CA ALA A 581 31.69 23.26 -3.63
C ALA A 581 32.94 23.43 -4.51
N GLN A 582 33.78 22.39 -4.60
CA GLN A 582 34.94 22.37 -5.50
C GLN A 582 34.49 22.30 -6.96
N CYS A 583 33.47 21.50 -7.27
CA CYS A 583 32.90 21.44 -8.62
C CYS A 583 32.31 22.80 -9.03
N VAL A 584 31.52 23.44 -8.16
CA VAL A 584 31.00 24.79 -8.41
C VAL A 584 32.12 25.78 -8.74
N ALA A 585 33.23 25.77 -7.98
CA ALA A 585 34.37 26.65 -8.26
C ALA A 585 35.06 26.33 -9.60
N LEU A 586 35.17 25.04 -9.94
CA LEU A 586 35.74 24.57 -11.21
C LEU A 586 34.85 24.88 -12.43
N TRP A 587 33.55 25.11 -12.21
CA TRP A 587 32.55 25.42 -13.22
C TRP A 587 32.07 26.88 -13.16
N ASP A 588 32.75 27.75 -12.41
CA ASP A 588 32.40 29.16 -12.29
C ASP A 588 32.81 29.95 -13.55
N GLU A 589 31.84 30.42 -14.33
CA GLU A 589 32.06 31.22 -15.56
C GLU A 589 32.70 32.59 -15.31
N ASP A 590 32.63 33.12 -14.10
CA ASP A 590 33.22 34.41 -13.72
C ASP A 590 34.65 34.25 -13.18
N SER A 591 35.11 33.01 -12.93
CA SER A 591 36.39 32.73 -12.32
C SER A 591 37.54 32.61 -13.34
N ASP A 592 38.61 33.37 -13.08
CA ASP A 592 39.90 33.24 -13.79
C ASP A 592 40.65 31.92 -13.45
N TYR A 593 40.08 31.04 -12.62
CA TYR A 593 40.67 29.76 -12.16
C TYR A 593 39.83 28.52 -12.55
N SER A 594 38.68 28.76 -13.19
CA SER A 594 37.71 27.74 -13.60
C SER A 594 38.13 26.99 -14.87
N LEU A 595 37.53 25.82 -15.10
CA LEU A 595 37.68 25.04 -16.33
C LEU A 595 36.83 25.58 -17.48
N VAL A 596 35.77 26.34 -17.17
CA VAL A 596 34.81 26.86 -18.15
C VAL A 596 35.09 28.31 -18.57
N THR A 597 36.33 28.79 -18.38
CA THR A 597 36.77 30.08 -18.93
C THR A 597 38.07 29.94 -19.72
N VAL A 598 38.22 30.72 -20.79
CA VAL A 598 39.46 30.70 -21.60
C VAL A 598 40.69 31.08 -20.77
N ARG A 599 40.54 31.96 -19.78
CA ARG A 599 41.64 32.35 -18.89
C ARG A 599 41.99 31.24 -17.92
N GLY A 600 40.99 30.64 -17.29
CA GLY A 600 41.18 29.56 -16.34
C GLY A 600 41.77 28.32 -17.01
N ILE A 601 41.26 27.90 -18.18
CA ILE A 601 41.80 26.74 -18.89
C ILE A 601 43.27 26.91 -19.29
N ASN A 602 43.67 28.13 -19.67
CA ASN A 602 45.06 28.46 -19.95
C ASN A 602 45.93 28.35 -18.68
N LYS A 603 45.41 28.69 -17.50
CA LYS A 603 46.12 28.41 -16.23
C LYS A 603 46.24 26.91 -15.99
N TRP A 604 45.17 26.15 -16.18
CA TRP A 604 45.18 24.69 -16.05
C TRP A 604 46.23 24.01 -16.95
N TYR A 605 46.38 24.43 -18.21
CA TYR A 605 47.44 23.90 -19.08
C TYR A 605 48.86 24.28 -18.63
N ASN A 606 49.04 25.49 -18.08
CA ASN A 606 50.34 25.99 -17.60
C ASN A 606 50.72 25.54 -16.18
N ALA A 607 49.76 25.03 -15.41
CA ALA A 607 49.98 24.50 -14.09
C ALA A 607 50.90 23.26 -14.13
N LYS A 608 51.94 23.28 -13.31
CA LYS A 608 52.90 22.18 -13.11
C LYS A 608 53.13 22.03 -11.62
N GLU A 609 53.19 20.79 -11.15
CA GLU A 609 53.42 20.48 -9.74
C GLU A 609 54.58 21.32 -9.17
N GLY A 610 54.32 22.01 -8.06
CA GLY A 610 55.28 22.87 -7.37
C GLY A 610 55.45 24.28 -7.94
N ASN A 611 54.71 24.69 -8.98
CA ASN A 611 54.71 26.08 -9.46
C ASN A 611 53.61 26.93 -8.79
N ALA A 612 53.72 28.26 -8.89
CA ALA A 612 52.76 29.18 -8.26
C ALA A 612 51.33 29.00 -8.80
N VAL A 613 51.18 28.77 -10.11
CA VAL A 613 49.87 28.57 -10.75
C VAL A 613 49.17 27.32 -10.21
N TRP A 614 49.90 26.25 -9.90
CA TRP A 614 49.37 25.03 -9.30
C TRP A 614 48.77 25.29 -7.91
N GLU A 615 49.49 26.00 -7.04
CA GLU A 615 49.00 26.32 -5.70
C GLU A 615 47.84 27.33 -5.72
N GLU A 616 47.86 28.28 -6.66
CA GLU A 616 46.74 29.19 -6.89
C GLU A 616 45.48 28.43 -7.30
N LEU A 617 45.56 27.53 -8.30
CA LEU A 617 44.42 26.71 -8.72
C LEU A 617 43.85 25.86 -7.58
N LYS A 618 44.71 25.28 -6.74
CA LYS A 618 44.25 24.53 -5.56
C LYS A 618 43.48 25.41 -4.59
N THR A 619 44.04 26.58 -4.27
CA THR A 619 43.48 27.50 -3.27
C THR A 619 42.14 28.07 -3.74
N GLU A 620 42.08 28.56 -4.97
CA GLU A 620 40.90 29.26 -5.50
C GLU A 620 39.76 28.29 -5.84
N ASN A 621 40.05 27.02 -6.15
CA ASN A 621 39.03 25.99 -6.38
C ASN A 621 38.70 25.19 -5.10
N GLY A 622 38.57 25.87 -3.96
CA GLY A 622 38.09 25.25 -2.72
C GLY A 622 39.06 24.28 -2.05
N GLY A 623 40.37 24.49 -2.22
CA GLY A 623 41.41 23.70 -1.54
C GLY A 623 41.60 22.31 -2.13
N LEU A 624 41.74 22.19 -3.45
CA LEU A 624 42.00 20.91 -4.11
C LEU A 624 43.25 20.22 -3.54
N SER A 625 43.16 18.90 -3.34
CA SER A 625 44.31 18.07 -2.98
C SER A 625 45.23 17.84 -4.18
N ASP A 626 46.48 17.45 -3.94
CA ASP A 626 47.42 17.14 -5.03
C ASP A 626 46.95 15.94 -5.88
N ALA A 627 46.23 14.99 -5.27
CA ALA A 627 45.63 13.86 -5.99
C ALA A 627 44.54 14.35 -6.96
N GLN A 628 43.57 15.14 -6.46
CA GLN A 628 42.51 15.73 -7.30
C GLN A 628 43.08 16.58 -8.44
N MET A 629 44.13 17.36 -8.17
CA MET A 629 44.83 18.13 -9.19
C MET A 629 45.47 17.23 -10.25
N ALA A 630 46.11 16.13 -9.84
CA ALA A 630 46.71 15.17 -10.76
C ALA A 630 45.64 14.52 -11.65
N ASP A 631 44.50 14.13 -11.07
CA ASP A 631 43.39 13.50 -11.80
C ASP A 631 42.83 14.46 -12.87
N ILE A 632 42.50 15.71 -12.50
CA ILE A 632 42.00 16.71 -13.47
C ILE A 632 43.06 16.96 -14.57
N LYS A 633 44.34 17.04 -14.21
CA LYS A 633 45.43 17.27 -15.17
C LYS A 633 45.68 16.09 -16.10
N GLU A 634 45.39 14.87 -15.68
CA GLU A 634 45.43 13.68 -16.53
C GLU A 634 44.21 13.60 -17.45
N TRP A 635 43.03 13.95 -16.95
CA TRP A 635 41.77 13.95 -17.71
C TRP A 635 41.75 15.01 -18.80
N LEU A 636 42.17 16.24 -18.48
CA LEU A 636 41.94 17.40 -19.34
C LEU A 636 42.52 17.28 -20.77
N PRO A 637 43.74 16.75 -20.99
CA PRO A 637 44.24 16.50 -22.34
C PRO A 637 43.39 15.47 -23.10
N LYS A 638 42.88 14.43 -22.43
CA LYS A 638 42.04 13.40 -23.05
C LYS A 638 40.71 14.00 -23.50
N PHE A 639 40.08 14.82 -22.65
CA PHE A 639 38.86 15.56 -23.01
C PHE A 639 39.09 16.46 -24.23
N ARG A 640 40.13 17.31 -24.20
CA ARG A 640 40.47 18.22 -25.31
C ARG A 640 40.70 17.48 -26.63
N ASP A 641 41.55 16.46 -26.60
CA ASP A 641 42.04 15.79 -27.81
C ASP A 641 40.94 14.95 -28.48
N VAL A 642 39.98 14.45 -27.70
CA VAL A 642 38.94 13.53 -28.17
C VAL A 642 37.59 14.21 -28.36
N ILE A 643 37.17 15.04 -27.41
CA ILE A 643 35.84 15.67 -27.40
C ILE A 643 35.92 17.00 -28.14
N THR A 644 36.71 17.94 -27.62
CA THR A 644 36.75 19.32 -28.12
C THR A 644 37.26 19.37 -29.56
N ASN A 645 38.24 18.54 -29.91
CA ASN A 645 38.75 18.43 -31.27
C ASN A 645 37.67 17.97 -32.27
N LYS A 646 36.80 17.02 -31.88
CA LYS A 646 35.65 16.58 -32.70
C LYS A 646 34.59 17.67 -32.82
N LEU A 647 34.17 18.26 -31.70
CA LEU A 647 33.18 19.33 -31.69
C LEU A 647 33.64 20.53 -32.55
N ALA A 648 34.91 20.93 -32.44
CA ALA A 648 35.48 22.01 -33.22
C ALA A 648 35.52 21.72 -34.73
N LYS A 649 35.62 20.45 -35.14
CA LYS A 649 35.51 20.06 -36.56
C LYS A 649 34.09 20.30 -37.05
N ASP A 650 33.10 19.83 -36.30
CA ASP A 650 31.69 19.87 -36.71
C ASP A 650 31.16 21.32 -36.69
N ASP A 651 31.44 22.08 -35.64
CA ASP A 651 31.05 23.49 -35.50
C ASP A 651 31.64 24.36 -36.63
N LYS A 652 32.93 24.18 -36.94
CA LYS A 652 33.62 24.95 -37.99
C LYS A 652 33.51 24.32 -39.38
N ASN A 653 32.74 23.23 -39.54
CA ASN A 653 32.57 22.46 -40.77
C ASN A 653 33.91 22.15 -41.48
N LEU A 654 34.90 21.70 -40.70
CA LEU A 654 36.25 21.42 -41.18
C LEU A 654 36.32 20.06 -41.89
N PRO A 655 37.18 19.90 -42.92
CA PRO A 655 37.30 18.66 -43.67
C PRO A 655 37.93 17.50 -42.87
N MET A 656 38.58 17.81 -41.75
CA MET A 656 39.16 16.86 -40.79
C MET A 656 39.29 17.56 -39.43
N GLU A 657 39.58 16.80 -38.38
CA GLU A 657 39.76 17.35 -37.04
C GLU A 657 40.91 18.38 -37.00
N PRO A 658 40.80 19.49 -36.25
CA PRO A 658 41.82 20.54 -36.17
C PRO A 658 43.25 20.04 -35.94
N TYR A 659 43.45 18.99 -35.15
CA TYR A 659 44.78 18.41 -34.92
C TYR A 659 45.33 17.70 -36.16
N ASP A 660 44.51 16.93 -36.85
CA ASP A 660 44.89 16.28 -38.10
C ASP A 660 45.12 17.33 -39.19
N LEU A 661 44.32 18.41 -39.20
CA LEU A 661 44.49 19.52 -40.12
C LEU A 661 45.80 20.28 -39.85
N GLY A 662 46.08 20.59 -38.59
CA GLY A 662 47.32 21.22 -38.14
C GLY A 662 48.54 20.36 -38.46
N ASN A 663 48.51 19.07 -38.14
CA ASN A 663 49.58 18.12 -38.45
C ASN A 663 49.75 17.94 -39.96
N THR A 664 48.67 17.85 -40.73
CA THR A 664 48.73 17.75 -42.20
C THR A 664 49.37 19.00 -42.79
N LEU A 665 48.96 20.19 -42.33
CA LEU A 665 49.55 21.46 -42.77
C LEU A 665 51.03 21.57 -42.34
N PHE A 666 51.39 21.09 -41.16
CA PHE A 666 52.77 21.04 -40.70
C PHE A 666 53.61 20.08 -41.55
N ILE A 667 53.13 18.85 -41.81
CA ILE A 667 53.84 17.86 -42.63
C ILE A 667 53.99 18.37 -44.07
N VAL A 668 52.92 18.92 -44.66
CA VAL A 668 52.97 19.51 -46.01
C VAL A 668 53.93 20.70 -46.05
N GLY A 669 53.88 21.57 -45.03
CA GLY A 669 54.78 22.72 -44.90
C GLY A 669 56.25 22.31 -44.68
N ALA A 670 56.50 21.29 -43.87
CA ALA A 670 57.82 20.78 -43.54
C ALA A 670 58.44 19.99 -44.70
N ALA A 671 57.67 19.10 -45.34
CA ALA A 671 58.12 18.33 -46.50
C ALA A 671 58.29 19.24 -47.73
N GLY A 672 57.32 20.12 -48.01
CA GLY A 672 57.39 21.09 -49.10
C GLY A 672 58.50 22.11 -48.88
N GLY A 673 58.60 22.66 -47.67
CA GLY A 673 59.64 23.61 -47.30
C GLY A 673 61.04 23.00 -47.29
N GLY A 674 61.19 21.79 -46.76
CA GLY A 674 62.43 21.03 -46.76
C GLY A 674 62.90 20.65 -48.17
N ALA A 675 62.00 20.22 -49.04
CA ALA A 675 62.30 19.92 -50.44
C ALA A 675 62.77 21.18 -51.21
N LEU A 676 62.10 22.31 -51.02
CA LEU A 676 62.49 23.60 -51.62
C LEU A 676 63.84 24.08 -51.08
N ALA A 677 64.08 24.00 -49.77
CA ALA A 677 65.35 24.36 -49.18
C ALA A 677 66.50 23.47 -49.69
N ALA A 678 66.29 22.16 -49.77
CA ALA A 678 67.27 21.21 -50.30
C ALA A 678 67.57 21.47 -51.79
N LEU A 679 66.55 21.69 -52.62
CA LEU A 679 66.71 22.12 -54.02
C LEU A 679 67.47 23.44 -54.12
N GLY A 680 67.17 24.40 -53.24
CA GLY A 680 67.84 25.69 -53.21
C GLY A 680 69.31 25.59 -52.84
N VAL A 681 69.66 24.73 -51.87
CA VAL A 681 71.04 24.38 -51.50
C VAL A 681 71.76 23.70 -52.66
N VAL A 682 71.12 22.74 -53.33
CA VAL A 682 71.67 22.07 -54.51
C VAL A 682 71.94 23.07 -55.64
N LEU A 683 71.02 23.98 -55.94
CA LEU A 683 71.20 25.02 -56.96
C LEU A 683 72.29 26.03 -56.56
N ALA A 684 72.39 26.39 -55.28
CA ALA A 684 73.45 27.24 -54.76
C ALA A 684 74.83 26.56 -54.86
N ILE A 685 74.94 25.26 -54.55
CA ILE A 685 76.17 24.47 -54.70
C ILE A 685 76.54 24.34 -56.19
N LEU A 686 75.57 24.02 -57.06
CA LEU A 686 75.77 23.93 -58.50
C LEU A 686 76.21 25.26 -59.12
N SER A 687 75.75 26.40 -58.58
CA SER A 687 76.19 27.74 -59.03
C SER A 687 77.68 28.02 -58.74
N ARG A 688 78.27 27.34 -57.74
CA ARG A 688 79.67 27.49 -57.30
C ARG A 688 80.64 26.50 -57.93
N ARG A 689 80.17 25.39 -58.52
CA ARG A 689 81.05 24.47 -59.26
C ARG A 689 81.59 25.16 -60.53
N LYS A 690 82.92 25.16 -60.68
CA LYS A 690 83.55 25.38 -61.99
C LYS A 690 83.26 24.14 -62.83
N ILE A 691 82.38 24.28 -63.81
CA ILE A 691 82.40 23.44 -65.01
C ILE A 691 83.52 23.99 -65.88
#